data_AF-A0A9D8J939-F1
#
_entry.id   AF-A0A9D8J939-F1
#
_cell.length_a   1.000
_cell.length_b   1.000
_cell.length_c   1.000
_cell.angle_alpha   90.00
_cell.angle_beta   90.00
_cell.angle_gamma   90.00
#
_symmetry.space_group_name_H-M   'P 1'
#
loop_
_entity.id
_entity.type
_entity.pdbx_description
1 polymer ?
#
loop_
_entity_poly.entity_id
_entity_poly.type
_entity_poly.pdbx_seq_one_letter_code
_entity_poly.pdbx_strand_id
1 'polypeptide(L)'
;MLHAMNASRTKQTKKWDQLVKLARSSHSKKAWDLILDTWGERLAHCSLSRPLEEVFGQLARDPQSLNYNPAIWGCLLRGSLSAWNPQLGLEIHNFSKRIHSPQVSIPAAQLYLESGRSDLARETATRALRLKNLSQLDQLQLSLIIAVSHAEEGRGDKAMRQLQAIQADLGPFSAPEETYGDVTCNLGRIHFFLGNYSEAARHYASATAQYREARNWEAVAKTIFNTAICHLSGENPNRQEAFTFMAECRRIAESEDLPGPLAHCEASLGVDAFERGNYTIAREHLRRALAFLPGRDFGYCRLRIISTLADTYLAVGRVDLATKFGLEALDIAAKDPGVRRHMRHLALKAELFWESGDVEESQSVLINAGVPHTSHGVSTIDEITALSRYYLQSSLVNTDLPIAKSQLKPTLARNKHFYLEYIYALGELALAGGDLREAQVHFNTCYAQGLAHGLAPQTANGLFGQIKLALHEHRCKEAESRLTEFRMLTQHLGQTPRNAHVMMIEAAIAYQTGQFAQCRKLLRAMQKLSRIHFADRFALGAWEATLNGHAPRLQLLWQQNLLARYTRAFFAPYLERLDDRNFLVSGHYEVSLERHSSLADMLDYLLNKSNFCASSAEIQTKVWRQSLGSQGWQQKIRNSIMRLRDLFPYTVAPLMIHGDQISLFAEAISLRPGRRQGVVPASEIVRLLDDAPMSSNELAKRLELSPATTKRILKKLVSAHSIAAIKHGRSVYYKSSPDHGSMPP
;
A
#
# COMPACT_ATOMS: atom_id res chain seq x y z
N MET A 1 11.21 -54.38 9.91
CA MET A 1 10.03 -53.49 9.95
C MET A 1 9.77 -52.81 8.59
N LEU A 2 10.74 -52.08 8.01
CA LEU A 2 10.63 -51.48 6.65
C LEU A 2 10.28 -52.49 5.53
N HIS A 3 10.85 -53.70 5.53
CA HIS A 3 10.47 -54.75 4.57
C HIS A 3 9.03 -55.26 4.76
N ALA A 4 8.53 -55.34 5.99
CA ALA A 4 7.15 -55.74 6.28
C ALA A 4 6.15 -54.64 5.89
N MET A 5 6.51 -53.37 6.08
CA MET A 5 5.71 -52.22 5.61
C MET A 5 5.67 -52.14 4.08
N ASN A 6 6.79 -52.41 3.39
CA ASN A 6 6.85 -52.46 1.92
C ASN A 6 6.09 -53.67 1.34
N ALA A 7 6.12 -54.83 2.00
CA ALA A 7 5.33 -56.02 1.63
C ALA A 7 3.81 -55.80 1.84
N SER A 8 3.42 -55.11 2.91
CA SER A 8 2.02 -54.71 3.16
C SER A 8 1.52 -53.70 2.10
N ARG A 9 2.34 -52.68 1.78
CA ARG A 9 2.04 -51.70 0.73
C ARG A 9 1.84 -52.35 -0.64
N THR A 10 2.72 -53.27 -1.03
CA THR A 10 2.62 -53.99 -2.33
C THR A 10 1.41 -54.94 -2.40
N LYS A 11 1.01 -55.56 -1.29
CA LYS A 11 -0.19 -56.41 -1.23
C LYS A 11 -1.47 -55.58 -1.32
N GLN A 12 -1.50 -54.41 -0.69
CA GLN A 12 -2.64 -53.48 -0.78
C GLN A 12 -2.76 -52.81 -2.15
N THR A 13 -1.66 -52.48 -2.83
CA THR A 13 -1.70 -51.97 -4.22
C THR A 13 -2.25 -53.01 -5.18
N LYS A 14 -1.81 -54.28 -5.07
CA LYS A 14 -2.38 -55.37 -5.89
C LYS A 14 -3.88 -55.56 -5.65
N LYS A 15 -4.35 -55.42 -4.40
CA LYS A 15 -5.78 -55.51 -4.05
C LYS A 15 -6.58 -54.33 -4.60
N TRP A 16 -6.01 -53.11 -4.56
CA TRP A 16 -6.58 -51.92 -5.20
C TRP A 16 -6.73 -52.12 -6.71
N ASP A 17 -5.65 -52.52 -7.39
CA ASP A 17 -5.65 -52.72 -8.84
C ASP A 17 -6.66 -53.79 -9.27
N GLN A 18 -6.79 -54.88 -8.50
CA GLN A 18 -7.78 -55.93 -8.75
C GLN A 18 -9.22 -55.44 -8.57
N LEU A 19 -9.50 -54.68 -7.51
CA LEU A 19 -10.84 -54.15 -7.25
C LEU A 19 -11.23 -53.06 -8.25
N VAL A 20 -10.31 -52.16 -8.60
CA VAL A 20 -10.54 -51.16 -9.64
C VAL A 20 -10.74 -51.84 -10.99
N LYS A 21 -9.97 -52.89 -11.33
CA LYS A 21 -10.22 -53.70 -12.53
C LYS A 21 -11.59 -54.37 -12.51
N LEU A 22 -12.03 -54.90 -11.37
CA LEU A 22 -13.34 -55.53 -11.22
C LEU A 22 -14.49 -54.52 -11.38
N ALA A 23 -14.36 -53.33 -10.78
CA ALA A 23 -15.33 -52.26 -10.94
C ALA A 23 -15.37 -51.75 -12.39
N ARG A 24 -14.21 -51.63 -13.04
CA ARG A 24 -14.08 -51.32 -14.47
C ARG A 24 -14.75 -52.35 -15.38
N SER A 25 -14.62 -53.63 -15.09
CA SER A 25 -15.16 -54.68 -15.97
C SER A 25 -16.65 -54.94 -15.73
N SER A 26 -17.15 -54.72 -14.52
CA SER A 26 -18.52 -55.10 -14.14
C SER A 26 -19.53 -53.96 -14.21
N HIS A 27 -19.12 -52.69 -14.08
CA HIS A 27 -20.01 -51.52 -14.07
C HIS A 27 -21.26 -51.72 -13.19
N SER A 28 -21.09 -52.45 -12.09
CA SER A 28 -22.21 -52.89 -11.26
C SER A 28 -22.22 -52.13 -9.94
N LYS A 29 -23.41 -51.74 -9.49
CA LYS A 29 -23.61 -51.08 -8.20
C LYS A 29 -22.91 -51.84 -7.05
N LYS A 30 -23.01 -53.17 -7.03
CA LYS A 30 -22.37 -54.02 -6.01
C LYS A 30 -20.84 -53.91 -5.99
N ALA A 31 -20.19 -53.77 -7.14
CA ALA A 31 -18.74 -53.62 -7.20
C ALA A 31 -18.29 -52.27 -6.63
N TRP A 32 -19.07 -51.21 -6.88
CA TRP A 32 -18.80 -49.89 -6.32
C TRP A 32 -19.11 -49.79 -4.83
N ASP A 33 -20.18 -50.45 -4.36
CA ASP A 33 -20.47 -50.59 -2.93
C ASP A 33 -19.32 -51.33 -2.22
N LEU A 34 -18.76 -52.39 -2.82
CA LEU A 34 -17.60 -53.10 -2.26
C LEU A 34 -16.34 -52.21 -2.19
N ILE A 35 -16.10 -51.36 -3.20
CA ILE A 35 -15.01 -50.37 -3.16
C ILE A 35 -15.25 -49.38 -2.03
N LEU A 36 -16.48 -48.87 -1.87
CA LEU A 36 -16.83 -47.95 -0.80
C LEU A 36 -16.60 -48.59 0.58
N ASP A 37 -17.06 -49.82 0.78
CA ASP A 37 -16.90 -50.53 2.05
C ASP A 37 -15.42 -50.83 2.38
N THR A 38 -14.61 -51.11 1.35
CA THR A 38 -13.21 -51.52 1.55
C THR A 38 -12.23 -50.33 1.58
N TRP A 39 -12.55 -49.25 0.87
CA TRP A 39 -11.63 -48.13 0.61
C TRP A 39 -12.25 -46.74 0.80
N GLY A 40 -13.51 -46.63 1.20
CA GLY A 40 -14.22 -45.36 1.33
C GLY A 40 -13.51 -44.34 2.22
N GLU A 41 -13.04 -44.75 3.40
CA GLU A 41 -12.26 -43.89 4.31
C GLU A 41 -10.91 -43.50 3.68
N ARG A 42 -10.22 -44.45 3.05
CA ARG A 42 -8.93 -44.17 2.39
C ARG A 42 -9.08 -43.20 1.22
N LEU A 43 -10.20 -43.27 0.51
CA LEU A 43 -10.52 -42.31 -0.55
C LEU A 43 -10.87 -40.94 0.05
N ALA A 44 -11.65 -40.91 1.14
CA ALA A 44 -12.02 -39.67 1.82
C ALA A 44 -10.82 -38.90 2.38
N HIS A 45 -9.75 -39.59 2.79
CA HIS A 45 -8.52 -39.01 3.34
C HIS A 45 -7.30 -39.17 2.43
N CYS A 46 -7.52 -39.38 1.13
CA CYS A 46 -6.43 -39.60 0.18
C CYS A 46 -5.64 -38.31 -0.02
N SER A 47 -4.33 -38.31 0.27
CA SER A 47 -3.44 -37.17 0.00
C SER A 47 -3.00 -37.06 -1.46
N LEU A 48 -3.29 -38.09 -2.27
CA LEU A 48 -2.91 -38.15 -3.69
C LEU A 48 -4.13 -37.96 -4.59
N SER A 49 -4.02 -37.13 -5.63
CA SER A 49 -5.12 -36.94 -6.58
C SER A 49 -5.31 -38.13 -7.53
N ARG A 50 -4.24 -38.87 -7.85
CA ARG A 50 -4.27 -39.92 -8.88
C ARG A 50 -5.29 -41.04 -8.59
N PRO A 51 -5.40 -41.60 -7.37
CA PRO A 51 -6.45 -42.59 -7.06
C PRO A 51 -7.86 -42.02 -7.23
N LEU A 52 -8.06 -40.75 -6.89
CA LEU A 52 -9.35 -40.07 -7.01
C LEU A 52 -9.72 -39.86 -8.49
N GLU A 53 -8.78 -39.38 -9.30
CA GLU A 53 -8.93 -39.23 -10.75
C GLU A 53 -9.22 -40.58 -11.42
N GLU A 54 -8.56 -41.65 -10.97
CA GLU A 54 -8.76 -42.99 -11.49
C GLU A 54 -10.18 -43.49 -11.22
N VAL A 55 -10.67 -43.37 -9.99
CA VAL A 55 -12.04 -43.77 -9.62
C VAL A 55 -13.07 -42.89 -10.32
N PHE A 56 -12.89 -41.57 -10.26
CA PHE A 56 -13.80 -40.62 -10.89
C PHE A 56 -13.90 -40.83 -12.39
N GLY A 57 -12.76 -41.03 -13.07
CA GLY A 57 -12.72 -41.26 -14.51
C GLY A 57 -13.45 -42.54 -14.95
N GLN A 58 -13.56 -43.54 -14.08
CA GLN A 58 -14.38 -44.73 -14.37
C GLN A 58 -15.86 -44.50 -14.10
N LEU A 59 -16.20 -43.86 -12.97
CA LEU A 59 -17.59 -43.52 -12.66
C LEU A 59 -18.18 -42.58 -13.71
N ALA A 60 -17.42 -41.58 -14.17
CA ALA A 60 -17.85 -40.60 -15.17
C ALA A 60 -18.13 -41.22 -16.54
N ARG A 61 -17.52 -42.38 -16.86
CA ARG A 61 -17.78 -43.13 -18.10
C ARG A 61 -19.04 -43.99 -18.03
N ASP A 62 -19.57 -44.20 -16.82
CA ASP A 62 -20.74 -45.01 -16.57
C ASP A 62 -21.98 -44.13 -16.38
N PRO A 63 -22.95 -44.12 -17.32
CA PRO A 63 -24.15 -43.30 -17.20
C PRO A 63 -25.03 -43.65 -15.99
N GLN A 64 -24.93 -44.87 -15.45
CA GLN A 64 -25.72 -45.31 -14.30
C GLN A 64 -25.09 -44.92 -12.96
N SER A 65 -23.87 -44.40 -12.96
CA SER A 65 -23.12 -44.10 -11.72
C SER A 65 -23.76 -43.08 -10.80
N LEU A 66 -24.63 -42.21 -11.34
CA LEU A 66 -25.43 -41.25 -10.56
C LEU A 66 -26.49 -41.94 -9.69
N ASN A 67 -26.87 -43.18 -10.00
CA ASN A 67 -27.81 -43.99 -9.23
C ASN A 67 -27.12 -44.88 -8.18
N TYR A 68 -25.79 -44.84 -8.10
CA TYR A 68 -25.04 -45.59 -7.09
C TYR A 68 -25.15 -44.94 -5.71
N ASN A 69 -24.57 -45.59 -4.70
CA ASN A 69 -24.57 -45.07 -3.33
C ASN A 69 -23.95 -43.66 -3.30
N PRO A 70 -24.70 -42.61 -2.87
CA PRO A 70 -24.19 -41.24 -2.83
C PRO A 70 -22.91 -41.05 -2.01
N ALA A 71 -22.64 -41.94 -1.05
CA ALA A 71 -21.45 -41.88 -0.21
C ALA A 71 -20.14 -42.01 -1.00
N ILE A 72 -20.12 -42.70 -2.15
CA ILE A 72 -18.90 -42.77 -2.97
C ILE A 72 -18.50 -41.39 -3.52
N TRP A 73 -19.48 -40.60 -3.94
CA TRP A 73 -19.27 -39.24 -4.40
C TRP A 73 -18.84 -38.33 -3.24
N GLY A 74 -19.44 -38.50 -2.07
CA GLY A 74 -19.01 -37.82 -0.84
C GLY A 74 -17.55 -38.10 -0.47
N CYS A 75 -17.11 -39.36 -0.54
CA CYS A 75 -15.72 -39.74 -0.30
C CYS A 75 -14.77 -39.15 -1.35
N LEU A 76 -15.14 -39.11 -2.63
CA LEU A 76 -14.30 -38.48 -3.66
C LEU A 76 -14.17 -36.96 -3.47
N LEU A 77 -15.25 -36.29 -3.03
CA LEU A 77 -15.22 -34.86 -2.72
C LEU A 77 -14.34 -34.55 -1.51
N ARG A 78 -14.48 -35.32 -0.41
CA ARG A 78 -13.59 -35.23 0.76
C ARG A 78 -12.14 -35.56 0.41
N GLY A 79 -11.93 -36.60 -0.38
CA GLY A 79 -10.62 -36.95 -0.89
C GLY A 79 -9.99 -35.83 -1.69
N SER A 80 -10.77 -35.11 -2.51
CA SER A 80 -10.26 -33.98 -3.29
C SER A 80 -9.83 -32.81 -2.41
N LEU A 81 -10.52 -32.60 -1.28
CA LEU A 81 -10.11 -31.65 -0.24
C LEU A 81 -8.80 -32.09 0.43
N SER A 82 -8.67 -33.36 0.78
CA SER A 82 -7.47 -33.93 1.41
C SER A 82 -6.27 -34.02 0.48
N ALA A 83 -6.50 -34.22 -0.82
CA ALA A 83 -5.47 -34.24 -1.86
C ALA A 83 -5.07 -32.83 -2.34
N TRP A 84 -5.67 -31.77 -1.77
CA TRP A 84 -5.42 -30.39 -2.17
C TRP A 84 -5.64 -30.16 -3.67
N ASN A 85 -6.69 -30.80 -4.22
CA ASN A 85 -7.07 -30.68 -5.62
C ASN A 85 -8.52 -30.22 -5.74
N PRO A 86 -8.80 -28.94 -5.44
CA PRO A 86 -10.15 -28.41 -5.48
C PRO A 86 -10.75 -28.48 -6.89
N GLN A 87 -9.93 -28.39 -7.94
CA GLN A 87 -10.39 -28.48 -9.32
C GLN A 87 -11.00 -29.84 -9.64
N LEU A 88 -10.31 -30.92 -9.25
CA LEU A 88 -10.86 -32.28 -9.36
C LEU A 88 -12.18 -32.40 -8.57
N GLY A 89 -12.22 -31.85 -7.35
CA GLY A 89 -13.44 -31.81 -6.55
C GLY A 89 -14.59 -31.09 -7.27
N LEU A 90 -14.31 -29.98 -7.95
CA LEU A 90 -15.31 -29.21 -8.71
C LEU A 90 -15.81 -30.00 -9.92
N GLU A 91 -14.93 -30.73 -10.61
CA GLU A 91 -15.30 -31.62 -11.70
C GLU A 91 -16.20 -32.76 -11.21
N ILE A 92 -15.82 -33.39 -10.09
CA ILE A 92 -16.61 -34.44 -9.43
C ILE A 92 -17.99 -33.91 -9.05
N HIS A 93 -18.05 -32.75 -8.40
CA HIS A 93 -19.33 -32.18 -8.00
C HIS A 93 -20.17 -31.76 -9.20
N ASN A 94 -19.59 -31.18 -10.25
CA ASN A 94 -20.32 -30.80 -11.45
C ASN A 94 -21.00 -32.01 -12.11
N PHE A 95 -20.38 -33.19 -12.03
CA PHE A 95 -20.97 -34.44 -12.44
C PHE A 95 -22.04 -34.93 -11.45
N SER A 96 -21.74 -34.93 -10.15
CA SER A 96 -22.59 -35.49 -9.09
C SER A 96 -23.69 -34.54 -8.57
N LYS A 97 -23.78 -33.29 -9.05
CA LYS A 97 -24.71 -32.26 -8.54
C LYS A 97 -26.19 -32.60 -8.65
N ARG A 98 -26.53 -33.58 -9.49
CA ARG A 98 -27.90 -34.10 -9.67
C ARG A 98 -28.31 -35.04 -8.53
N ILE A 99 -27.36 -35.50 -7.71
CA ILE A 99 -27.61 -36.40 -6.60
C ILE A 99 -28.08 -35.58 -5.39
N HIS A 100 -29.38 -35.65 -5.10
CA HIS A 100 -30.03 -34.94 -4.00
C HIS A 100 -29.81 -35.66 -2.66
N SER A 101 -28.59 -35.56 -2.13
CA SER A 101 -28.19 -36.24 -0.89
C SER A 101 -27.28 -35.33 -0.03
N PRO A 102 -27.43 -35.36 1.31
CA PRO A 102 -26.54 -34.63 2.22
C PRO A 102 -25.10 -35.15 2.15
N GLN A 103 -24.90 -36.46 1.90
CA GLN A 103 -23.59 -37.08 1.74
C GLN A 103 -22.78 -36.51 0.57
N VAL A 104 -23.43 -35.90 -0.42
CA VAL A 104 -22.78 -35.19 -1.54
C VAL A 104 -22.76 -33.69 -1.30
N SER A 105 -23.87 -33.14 -0.81
CA SER A 105 -24.07 -31.70 -0.73
C SER A 105 -23.21 -31.03 0.35
N ILE A 106 -23.01 -31.69 1.50
CA ILE A 106 -22.18 -31.17 2.59
C ILE A 106 -20.70 -31.11 2.17
N PRO A 107 -20.06 -32.21 1.69
CA PRO A 107 -18.69 -32.15 1.19
C PRO A 107 -18.50 -31.18 0.02
N ALA A 108 -19.50 -31.06 -0.87
CA ALA A 108 -19.45 -30.10 -1.97
C ALA A 108 -19.49 -28.66 -1.47
N ALA A 109 -20.36 -28.34 -0.51
CA ALA A 109 -20.43 -27.01 0.06
C ALA A 109 -19.15 -26.66 0.85
N GLN A 110 -18.56 -27.64 1.55
CA GLN A 110 -17.24 -27.48 2.19
C GLN A 110 -16.13 -27.25 1.15
N LEU A 111 -16.13 -28.02 0.06
CA LEU A 111 -15.21 -27.82 -1.07
C LEU A 111 -15.30 -26.41 -1.63
N TYR A 112 -16.52 -25.90 -1.80
CA TYR A 112 -16.72 -24.53 -2.25
C TYR A 112 -16.16 -23.51 -1.25
N LEU A 113 -16.37 -23.69 0.06
CA LEU A 113 -15.75 -22.84 1.08
C LEU A 113 -14.21 -22.85 0.99
N GLU A 114 -13.58 -24.02 0.93
CA GLU A 114 -12.12 -24.12 0.84
C GLU A 114 -11.57 -23.50 -0.46
N SER A 115 -12.31 -23.62 -1.57
CA SER A 115 -11.97 -22.96 -2.82
C SER A 115 -12.19 -21.44 -2.80
N GLY A 116 -12.86 -20.89 -1.78
CA GLY A 116 -13.20 -19.46 -1.66
C GLY A 116 -14.46 -19.03 -2.42
N ARG A 117 -15.32 -19.99 -2.80
CA ARG A 117 -16.59 -19.78 -3.49
C ARG A 117 -17.75 -19.77 -2.48
N SER A 118 -17.72 -18.83 -1.56
CA SER A 118 -18.66 -18.75 -0.43
C SER A 118 -20.12 -18.55 -0.88
N ASP A 119 -20.35 -17.98 -2.07
CA ASP A 119 -21.65 -17.85 -2.71
C ASP A 119 -22.22 -19.21 -3.14
N LEU A 120 -21.43 -20.02 -3.85
CA LEU A 120 -21.81 -21.37 -4.27
C LEU A 120 -21.91 -22.32 -3.07
N ALA A 121 -21.05 -22.17 -2.06
CA ALA A 121 -21.13 -22.91 -0.81
C ALA A 121 -22.48 -22.66 -0.13
N ARG A 122 -22.84 -21.38 0.06
CA ARG A 122 -24.13 -20.98 0.62
C ARG A 122 -25.30 -21.47 -0.22
N GLU A 123 -25.24 -21.32 -1.54
CA GLU A 123 -26.31 -21.77 -2.43
C GLU A 123 -26.52 -23.29 -2.33
N THR A 124 -25.43 -24.06 -2.39
CA THR A 124 -25.45 -25.52 -2.27
C THR A 124 -26.00 -25.93 -0.92
N ALA A 125 -25.55 -25.30 0.17
CA ALA A 125 -26.05 -25.59 1.51
C ALA A 125 -27.53 -25.23 1.69
N THR A 126 -27.96 -24.09 1.16
CA THR A 126 -29.36 -23.62 1.24
C THR A 126 -30.29 -24.53 0.44
N ARG A 127 -29.85 -25.03 -0.72
CA ARG A 127 -30.60 -26.03 -1.51
C ARG A 127 -30.68 -27.36 -0.76
N ALA A 128 -29.57 -27.79 -0.14
CA ALA A 128 -29.51 -29.03 0.62
C ALA A 128 -30.43 -29.00 1.85
N LEU A 129 -30.62 -27.85 2.51
CA LEU A 129 -31.57 -27.70 3.61
C LEU A 129 -33.04 -27.96 3.22
N ARG A 130 -33.37 -27.99 1.93
CA ARG A 130 -34.72 -28.31 1.42
C ARG A 130 -34.94 -29.81 1.20
N LEU A 131 -33.92 -30.65 1.42
CA LEU A 131 -34.04 -32.09 1.28
C LEU A 131 -34.99 -32.66 2.34
N LYS A 132 -35.79 -33.66 1.94
CA LYS A 132 -36.62 -34.41 2.89
C LYS A 132 -35.73 -35.32 3.74
N ASN A 133 -36.06 -35.47 5.03
CA ASN A 133 -35.39 -36.39 5.97
C ASN A 133 -33.91 -36.03 6.30
N LEU A 134 -33.59 -34.75 6.49
CA LEU A 134 -32.30 -34.34 7.03
C LEU A 134 -32.21 -34.65 8.53
N SER A 135 -31.10 -35.22 8.97
CA SER A 135 -30.81 -35.32 10.40
C SER A 135 -30.59 -33.93 11.01
N GLN A 136 -30.78 -33.80 12.32
CA GLN A 136 -30.47 -32.54 13.03
C GLN A 136 -29.00 -32.13 12.85
N LEU A 137 -28.11 -33.12 12.75
CA LEU A 137 -26.68 -32.92 12.52
C LEU A 137 -26.38 -32.37 11.11
N ASP A 138 -27.04 -32.91 10.07
CA ASP A 138 -26.91 -32.39 8.71
C ASP A 138 -27.42 -30.93 8.63
N GLN A 139 -28.56 -30.65 9.27
CA GLN A 139 -29.11 -29.29 9.33
C GLN A 139 -28.14 -28.32 10.00
N LEU A 140 -27.51 -28.74 11.10
CA LEU A 140 -26.50 -27.96 11.80
C LEU A 140 -25.27 -27.69 10.92
N GLN A 141 -24.70 -28.72 10.28
CA GLN A 141 -23.53 -28.56 9.40
C GLN A 141 -23.82 -27.61 8.25
N LEU A 142 -24.97 -27.76 7.58
CA LEU A 142 -25.38 -26.89 6.48
C LEU A 142 -25.58 -25.43 6.95
N SER A 143 -26.20 -25.25 8.13
CA SER A 143 -26.40 -23.92 8.72
C SER A 143 -25.08 -23.24 9.07
N LEU A 144 -24.12 -23.99 9.61
CA LEU A 144 -22.77 -23.50 9.89
C LEU A 144 -22.02 -23.10 8.61
N ILE A 145 -22.11 -23.89 7.54
CA ILE A 145 -21.51 -23.55 6.24
C ILE A 145 -22.06 -22.22 5.71
N ILE A 146 -23.36 -21.98 5.84
CA ILE A 146 -23.97 -20.70 5.43
C ILE A 146 -23.45 -19.54 6.32
N ALA A 147 -23.36 -19.74 7.64
CA ALA A 147 -22.83 -18.75 8.57
C ALA A 147 -21.36 -18.41 8.29
N VAL A 148 -20.52 -19.44 8.06
CA VAL A 148 -19.13 -19.29 7.62
C VAL A 148 -19.08 -18.49 6.31
N SER A 149 -19.92 -18.82 5.33
CA SER A 149 -19.99 -18.10 4.06
C SER A 149 -20.29 -16.61 4.23
N HIS A 150 -21.21 -16.26 5.14
CA HIS A 150 -21.49 -14.85 5.45
C HIS A 150 -20.33 -14.15 6.17
N ALA A 151 -19.66 -14.83 7.10
CA ALA A 151 -18.50 -14.28 7.79
C ALA A 151 -17.32 -14.07 6.82
N GLU A 152 -17.11 -15.04 5.91
CA GLU A 152 -16.15 -15.00 4.82
C GLU A 152 -16.45 -13.93 3.77
N GLU A 153 -17.68 -13.44 3.65
CA GLU A 153 -18.02 -12.31 2.78
C GLU A 153 -17.93 -10.96 3.50
N GLY A 154 -17.54 -10.93 4.78
CA GLY A 154 -17.51 -9.70 5.59
C GLY A 154 -18.90 -9.25 6.07
N ARG A 155 -19.94 -10.05 5.84
CA ARG A 155 -21.33 -9.83 6.27
C ARG A 155 -21.52 -10.24 7.73
N GLY A 156 -20.73 -9.63 8.61
CA GLY A 156 -20.65 -9.96 10.04
C GLY A 156 -22.01 -9.98 10.75
N ASP A 157 -22.91 -9.04 10.45
CA ASP A 157 -24.23 -8.98 11.10
C ASP A 157 -25.15 -10.15 10.72
N LYS A 158 -25.02 -10.66 9.48
CA LYS A 158 -25.77 -11.84 9.04
C LYS A 158 -25.17 -13.10 9.64
N ALA A 159 -23.84 -13.20 9.63
CA ALA A 159 -23.13 -14.31 10.26
C ALA A 159 -23.43 -14.40 11.76
N MET A 160 -23.43 -13.28 12.47
CA MET A 160 -23.71 -13.22 13.91
C MET A 160 -25.14 -13.62 14.22
N ARG A 161 -26.14 -13.11 13.48
CA ARG A 161 -27.54 -13.52 13.65
C ARG A 161 -27.73 -15.02 13.43
N GLN A 162 -27.07 -15.56 12.41
CA GLN A 162 -27.15 -16.98 12.12
C GLN A 162 -26.42 -17.82 13.18
N LEU A 163 -25.28 -17.36 13.68
CA LEU A 163 -24.58 -17.99 14.79
C LEU A 163 -25.44 -18.00 16.07
N GLN A 164 -26.14 -16.90 16.38
CA GLN A 164 -27.06 -16.82 17.52
C GLN A 164 -28.23 -17.79 17.37
N ALA A 165 -28.82 -17.91 16.18
CA ALA A 165 -29.86 -18.89 15.90
C ALA A 165 -29.34 -20.32 16.09
N ILE A 166 -28.16 -20.63 15.53
CA ILE A 166 -27.50 -21.92 15.69
C ILE A 166 -27.25 -22.22 17.17
N GLN A 167 -26.78 -21.24 17.96
CA GLN A 167 -26.52 -21.39 19.38
C GLN A 167 -27.79 -21.59 20.21
N ALA A 168 -28.90 -20.93 19.86
CA ALA A 168 -30.19 -21.09 20.52
C ALA A 168 -30.79 -22.49 20.26
N ASP A 169 -30.57 -23.02 19.06
CA ASP A 169 -31.00 -24.37 18.66
C ASP A 169 -30.01 -25.47 19.07
N LEU A 170 -28.80 -25.09 19.52
CA LEU A 170 -27.74 -26.03 19.96
C LEU A 170 -28.08 -26.60 21.33
N GLY A 171 -28.84 -27.69 21.35
CA GLY A 171 -28.91 -28.58 22.50
C GLY A 171 -27.63 -29.42 22.67
N PRO A 172 -27.53 -30.26 23.71
CA PRO A 172 -26.49 -31.29 23.77
C PRO A 172 -26.65 -32.23 22.57
N PHE A 173 -25.73 -32.14 21.61
CA PHE A 173 -25.71 -33.02 20.46
C PHE A 173 -24.62 -34.07 20.64
N SER A 174 -24.94 -35.31 20.30
CA SER A 174 -23.98 -36.41 20.19
C SER A 174 -23.73 -36.67 18.71
N ALA A 175 -22.46 -36.67 18.32
CA ALA A 175 -22.04 -36.91 16.96
C ALA A 175 -20.76 -37.76 16.98
N PRO A 176 -20.47 -38.52 15.91
CA PRO A 176 -19.16 -39.13 15.72
C PRO A 176 -18.05 -38.08 15.88
N GLU A 177 -16.89 -38.50 16.37
CA GLU A 177 -15.76 -37.62 16.73
C GLU A 177 -15.37 -36.71 15.57
N GLU A 178 -15.30 -37.25 14.35
CA GLU A 178 -14.99 -36.47 13.15
C GLU A 178 -16.05 -35.40 12.86
N THR A 179 -17.33 -35.75 12.89
CA THR A 179 -18.42 -34.80 12.62
C THR A 179 -18.52 -33.72 13.71
N TYR A 180 -18.25 -34.08 14.96
CA TYR A 180 -18.14 -33.11 16.04
C TYR A 180 -16.96 -32.16 15.80
N GLY A 181 -15.82 -32.71 15.36
CA GLY A 181 -14.66 -31.95 14.90
C GLY A 181 -15.01 -30.93 13.81
N ASP A 182 -15.75 -31.35 12.78
CA ASP A 182 -16.18 -30.48 11.67
C ASP A 182 -17.06 -29.31 12.17
N VAL A 183 -18.06 -29.63 12.98
CA VAL A 183 -18.97 -28.64 13.58
C VAL A 183 -18.19 -27.61 14.40
N THR A 184 -17.30 -28.08 15.27
CA THR A 184 -16.52 -27.22 16.16
C THR A 184 -15.49 -26.40 15.39
N CYS A 185 -14.88 -26.97 14.36
CA CYS A 185 -13.97 -26.26 13.45
C CYS A 185 -14.68 -25.10 12.73
N ASN A 186 -15.90 -25.35 12.23
CA ASN A 186 -16.69 -24.31 11.56
C ASN A 186 -17.14 -23.20 12.52
N LEU A 187 -17.47 -23.51 13.77
CA LEU A 187 -17.67 -22.49 14.81
C LEU A 187 -16.41 -21.64 15.00
N GLY A 188 -15.24 -22.29 15.07
CA GLY A 188 -13.94 -21.62 15.13
C GLY A 188 -13.73 -20.66 13.96
N ARG A 189 -14.06 -21.07 12.73
CA ARG A 189 -13.98 -20.23 11.52
C ARG A 189 -14.88 -19.02 11.59
N ILE A 190 -16.13 -19.17 12.02
CA ILE A 190 -17.07 -18.05 12.17
C ILE A 190 -16.49 -17.04 13.15
N HIS A 191 -16.07 -17.49 14.34
CA HIS A 191 -15.45 -16.62 15.33
C HIS A 191 -14.17 -15.95 14.82
N PHE A 192 -13.34 -16.67 14.07
CA PHE A 192 -12.13 -16.13 13.45
C PHE A 192 -12.46 -14.97 12.49
N PHE A 193 -13.40 -15.17 11.57
CA PHE A 193 -13.79 -14.13 10.61
C PHE A 193 -14.56 -12.96 11.25
N LEU A 194 -15.19 -13.17 12.40
CA LEU A 194 -15.78 -12.11 13.21
C LEU A 194 -14.72 -11.35 14.07
N GLY A 195 -13.46 -11.80 14.05
CA GLY A 195 -12.37 -11.20 14.82
C GLY A 195 -12.32 -11.62 16.30
N ASN A 196 -13.06 -12.66 16.68
CA ASN A 196 -13.11 -13.23 18.04
C ASN A 196 -12.07 -14.34 18.18
N TYR A 197 -10.78 -13.97 18.09
CA TYR A 197 -9.68 -14.93 17.96
C TYR A 197 -9.51 -15.87 19.16
N SER A 198 -9.78 -15.41 20.39
CA SER A 198 -9.70 -16.28 21.58
C SER A 198 -10.74 -17.39 21.56
N GLU A 199 -11.99 -17.07 21.20
CA GLU A 199 -13.04 -18.08 21.04
C GLU A 199 -12.75 -19.00 19.86
N ALA A 200 -12.24 -18.46 18.75
CA ALA A 200 -11.83 -19.26 17.61
C ALA A 200 -10.74 -20.29 17.99
N ALA A 201 -9.71 -19.86 18.73
CA ALA A 201 -8.65 -20.74 19.23
C ALA A 201 -9.20 -21.86 20.13
N ARG A 202 -10.14 -21.53 21.04
CA ARG A 202 -10.80 -22.53 21.90
C ARG A 202 -11.56 -23.57 21.08
N HIS A 203 -12.31 -23.14 20.07
CA HIS A 203 -13.03 -24.04 19.17
C HIS A 203 -12.08 -24.90 18.33
N TYR A 204 -11.01 -24.34 17.78
CA TYR A 204 -10.01 -25.12 17.04
C TYR A 204 -9.27 -26.13 17.92
N ALA A 205 -8.92 -25.77 19.15
CA ALA A 205 -8.31 -26.70 20.11
C ALA A 205 -9.27 -27.85 20.46
N SER A 206 -10.56 -27.56 20.67
CA SER A 206 -11.58 -28.59 20.88
C SER A 206 -11.72 -29.51 19.66
N ALA A 207 -11.79 -28.95 18.44
CA ALA A 207 -11.82 -29.74 17.22
C ALA A 207 -10.56 -30.61 17.05
N THR A 208 -9.38 -30.09 17.42
CA THR A 208 -8.11 -30.82 17.39
C THR A 208 -8.18 -32.10 18.22
N ALA A 209 -8.74 -32.03 19.43
CA ALA A 209 -8.88 -33.20 20.31
C ALA A 209 -9.76 -34.28 19.66
N GLN A 210 -10.89 -33.89 19.07
CA GLN A 210 -11.81 -34.83 18.41
C GLN A 210 -11.20 -35.46 17.16
N TYR A 211 -10.48 -34.70 16.34
CA TYR A 211 -9.79 -35.25 15.18
C TYR A 211 -8.64 -36.20 15.54
N ARG A 212 -8.01 -36.04 16.73
CA ARG A 212 -7.03 -37.01 17.23
C ARG A 212 -7.68 -38.35 17.56
N GLU A 213 -8.83 -38.33 18.22
CA GLU A 213 -9.60 -39.54 18.51
C GLU A 213 -10.05 -40.24 17.20
N ALA A 214 -10.52 -39.44 16.23
CA ALA A 214 -10.86 -39.93 14.89
C ALA A 214 -9.65 -40.33 14.02
N ARG A 215 -8.42 -40.09 14.48
CA ARG A 215 -7.16 -40.31 13.73
C ARG A 215 -7.11 -39.59 12.37
N ASN A 216 -7.81 -38.48 12.24
CA ASN A 216 -7.77 -37.62 11.06
C ASN A 216 -6.62 -36.60 11.20
N TRP A 217 -5.40 -37.06 10.95
CA TRP A 217 -4.18 -36.26 11.17
C TRP A 217 -4.09 -34.99 10.33
N GLU A 218 -4.71 -34.97 9.14
CA GLU A 218 -4.78 -33.77 8.33
C GLU A 218 -5.64 -32.70 8.99
N ALA A 219 -6.82 -33.08 9.50
CA ALA A 219 -7.69 -32.16 10.22
C ALA A 219 -7.06 -31.70 11.55
N VAL A 220 -6.32 -32.58 12.24
CA VAL A 220 -5.50 -32.21 13.41
C VAL A 220 -4.47 -31.13 13.04
N ALA A 221 -3.68 -31.35 11.98
CA ALA A 221 -2.67 -30.38 11.55
C ALA A 221 -3.30 -29.04 11.16
N LYS A 222 -4.40 -29.04 10.39
CA LYS A 222 -5.15 -27.84 10.01
C LYS A 222 -5.68 -27.07 11.22
N THR A 223 -6.27 -27.76 12.20
CA THR A 223 -6.83 -27.11 13.39
C THR A 223 -5.75 -26.54 14.31
N ILE A 224 -4.63 -27.24 14.50
CA ILE A 224 -3.46 -26.71 15.22
C ILE A 224 -2.90 -25.46 14.53
N PHE A 225 -2.77 -25.51 13.20
CA PHE A 225 -2.36 -24.34 12.43
C PHE A 225 -3.33 -23.18 12.60
N ASN A 226 -4.64 -23.41 12.51
CA ASN A 226 -5.63 -22.36 12.69
C ASN A 226 -5.59 -21.76 14.10
N THR A 227 -5.35 -22.56 15.14
CA THR A 227 -5.07 -22.09 16.50
C THR A 227 -3.85 -21.16 16.50
N ALA A 228 -2.74 -21.55 15.85
CA ALA A 228 -1.55 -20.70 15.73
C ALA A 228 -1.88 -19.34 15.08
N ILE A 229 -2.70 -19.33 14.02
CA ILE A 229 -3.11 -18.09 13.35
C ILE A 229 -3.97 -17.21 14.26
N CYS A 230 -4.86 -17.78 15.08
CA CYS A 230 -5.60 -17.02 16.08
C CYS A 230 -4.66 -16.29 17.05
N HIS A 231 -3.63 -16.97 17.55
CA HIS A 231 -2.63 -16.36 18.45
C HIS A 231 -1.80 -15.26 17.76
N LEU A 232 -1.66 -15.27 16.43
CA LEU A 232 -1.02 -14.20 15.66
C LEU A 232 -1.95 -13.02 15.34
N SER A 233 -3.26 -13.24 15.29
CA SER A 233 -4.24 -12.28 14.75
C SER A 233 -4.91 -11.41 15.81
N GLY A 234 -4.72 -11.70 17.10
CA GLY A 234 -5.31 -11.00 18.24
C GLY A 234 -4.74 -9.60 18.52
N GLU A 235 -5.39 -8.85 19.42
CA GLU A 235 -4.93 -7.53 19.87
C GLU A 235 -3.58 -7.59 20.60
N ASN A 236 -3.33 -8.70 21.30
CA ASN A 236 -2.06 -9.04 21.94
C ASN A 236 -1.54 -10.37 21.36
N PRO A 237 -0.82 -10.34 20.23
CA PRO A 237 -0.34 -11.57 19.59
C PRO A 237 0.60 -12.36 20.50
N ASN A 238 0.23 -13.59 20.86
CA ASN A 238 1.13 -14.51 21.56
C ASN A 238 1.95 -15.31 20.54
N ARG A 239 2.96 -14.65 20.00
CA ARG A 239 3.81 -15.22 18.93
C ARG A 239 4.57 -16.47 19.36
N GLN A 240 5.05 -16.52 20.60
CA GLN A 240 5.80 -17.66 21.09
C GLN A 240 4.91 -18.92 21.10
N GLU A 241 3.68 -18.77 21.59
CA GLU A 241 2.68 -19.83 21.57
C GLU A 241 2.25 -20.20 20.16
N ALA A 242 2.01 -19.20 19.29
CA ALA A 242 1.69 -19.44 17.89
C ALA A 242 2.76 -20.28 17.18
N PHE A 243 4.05 -19.96 17.36
CA PHE A 243 5.13 -20.72 16.75
C PHE A 243 5.35 -22.09 17.38
N THR A 244 4.95 -22.27 18.64
CA THR A 244 4.92 -23.60 19.27
C THR A 244 3.87 -24.49 18.59
N PHE A 245 2.65 -23.97 18.40
CA PHE A 245 1.62 -24.68 17.63
C PHE A 245 2.03 -24.90 16.16
N MET A 246 2.67 -23.92 15.52
CA MET A 246 3.11 -24.08 14.14
C MET A 246 4.21 -25.15 13.99
N ALA A 247 5.12 -25.24 14.97
CA ALA A 247 6.12 -26.31 15.03
C ALA A 247 5.48 -27.70 15.26
N GLU A 248 4.44 -27.78 16.10
CA GLU A 248 3.68 -29.01 16.29
C GLU A 248 2.95 -29.44 15.02
N CYS A 249 2.24 -28.51 14.36
CA CYS A 249 1.58 -28.76 13.08
C CYS A 249 2.58 -29.28 12.04
N ARG A 250 3.73 -28.61 11.92
CA ARG A 250 4.81 -29.02 11.02
C ARG A 250 5.30 -30.43 11.31
N ARG A 251 5.54 -30.76 12.59
CA ARG A 251 5.99 -32.10 13.01
C ARG A 251 4.99 -33.19 12.62
N ILE A 252 3.70 -32.95 12.87
CA ILE A 252 2.62 -33.88 12.49
C ILE A 252 2.56 -34.04 10.97
N ALA A 253 2.65 -32.91 10.25
CA ALA A 253 2.58 -32.91 8.80
C ALA A 253 3.78 -33.60 8.14
N GLU A 254 4.99 -33.48 8.72
CA GLU A 254 6.17 -34.24 8.30
C GLU A 254 6.03 -35.74 8.60
N SER A 255 5.51 -36.12 9.77
CA SER A 255 5.36 -37.54 10.14
C SER A 255 4.30 -38.27 9.32
N GLU A 256 3.24 -37.56 8.94
CA GLU A 256 2.09 -38.11 8.21
C GLU A 256 2.12 -37.81 6.71
N ASP A 257 3.22 -37.24 6.18
CA ASP A 257 3.41 -36.88 4.77
C ASP A 257 2.27 -36.01 4.21
N LEU A 258 1.97 -34.93 4.92
CA LEU A 258 0.86 -34.00 4.64
C LEU A 258 1.40 -32.70 4.01
N PRO A 259 1.55 -32.63 2.67
CA PRO A 259 2.16 -31.48 2.00
C PRO A 259 1.38 -30.17 2.18
N GLY A 260 0.04 -30.23 2.23
CA GLY A 260 -0.80 -29.05 2.38
C GLY A 260 -0.57 -28.29 3.71
N PRO A 261 -0.71 -28.94 4.87
CA PRO A 261 -0.34 -28.33 6.15
C PRO A 261 1.11 -27.82 6.23
N LEU A 262 2.08 -28.49 5.59
CA LEU A 262 3.45 -27.99 5.48
C LEU A 262 3.53 -26.69 4.68
N ALA A 263 2.85 -26.64 3.53
CA ALA A 263 2.76 -25.42 2.73
C ALA A 263 2.18 -24.26 3.54
N HIS A 264 1.15 -24.52 4.35
CA HIS A 264 0.55 -23.50 5.23
C HIS A 264 1.50 -22.98 6.30
N CYS A 265 2.21 -23.88 6.99
CA CYS A 265 3.19 -23.49 8.01
C CYS A 265 4.30 -22.62 7.40
N GLU A 266 4.90 -23.08 6.30
CA GLU A 266 5.95 -22.34 5.60
C GLU A 266 5.42 -21.00 5.04
N ALA A 267 4.22 -20.97 4.47
CA ALA A 267 3.63 -19.74 3.97
C ALA A 267 3.42 -18.71 5.09
N SER A 268 2.93 -19.14 6.25
CA SER A 268 2.71 -18.25 7.40
C SER A 268 4.00 -17.75 8.02
N LEU A 269 5.04 -18.59 8.13
CA LEU A 269 6.38 -18.14 8.53
C LEU A 269 6.94 -17.12 7.53
N GLY A 270 6.69 -17.34 6.24
CA GLY A 270 7.09 -16.42 5.18
C GLY A 270 6.37 -15.07 5.24
N VAL A 271 5.05 -15.07 5.48
CA VAL A 271 4.25 -13.86 5.65
C VAL A 271 4.68 -13.09 6.90
N ASP A 272 4.86 -13.77 8.04
CA ASP A 272 5.33 -13.12 9.26
C ASP A 272 6.71 -12.48 9.09
N ALA A 273 7.63 -13.18 8.42
CA ALA A 273 8.94 -12.62 8.08
C ALA A 273 8.82 -11.40 7.15
N PHE A 274 7.91 -11.43 6.17
CA PHE A 274 7.63 -10.30 5.29
C PHE A 274 7.11 -9.10 6.06
N GLU A 275 6.12 -9.30 6.93
CA GLU A 275 5.51 -8.24 7.75
C GLU A 275 6.52 -7.56 8.67
N ARG A 276 7.55 -8.30 9.10
CA ARG A 276 8.68 -7.80 9.89
C ARG A 276 9.83 -7.21 9.09
N GLY A 277 9.75 -7.25 7.77
CA GLY A 277 10.80 -6.75 6.89
C GLY A 277 12.00 -7.69 6.71
N ASN A 278 11.90 -8.93 7.19
CA ASN A 278 12.90 -9.98 6.98
C ASN A 278 12.73 -10.62 5.59
N TYR A 279 12.86 -9.81 4.53
CA TYR A 279 12.50 -10.20 3.16
C TYR A 279 13.30 -11.41 2.63
N THR A 280 14.54 -11.60 3.06
CA THR A 280 15.35 -12.78 2.70
C THR A 280 14.73 -14.07 3.24
N ILE A 281 14.37 -14.07 4.54
CA ILE A 281 13.74 -15.22 5.22
C ILE A 281 12.34 -15.45 4.65
N ALA A 282 11.58 -14.37 4.43
CA ALA A 282 10.26 -14.44 3.81
C ALA A 282 10.30 -15.19 2.49
N ARG A 283 11.20 -14.79 1.58
CA ARG A 283 11.38 -15.43 0.28
C ARG A 283 11.72 -16.92 0.40
N GLU A 284 12.58 -17.31 1.33
CA GLU A 284 12.98 -18.72 1.50
C GLU A 284 11.80 -19.59 1.94
N HIS A 285 11.07 -19.17 2.97
CA HIS A 285 9.88 -19.87 3.45
C HIS A 285 8.78 -19.92 2.40
N LEU A 286 8.50 -18.82 1.70
CA LEU A 286 7.47 -18.80 0.65
C LEU A 286 7.84 -19.72 -0.53
N ARG A 287 9.12 -19.83 -0.90
CA ARG A 287 9.56 -20.78 -1.94
C ARG A 287 9.44 -22.23 -1.48
N ARG A 288 9.74 -22.53 -0.20
CA ARG A 288 9.48 -23.85 0.38
C ARG A 288 7.99 -24.18 0.37
N ALA A 289 7.14 -23.22 0.74
CA ALA A 289 5.69 -23.39 0.70
C ALA A 289 5.20 -23.75 -0.71
N LEU A 290 5.68 -23.07 -1.76
CA LEU A 290 5.35 -23.42 -3.14
C LEU A 290 5.82 -24.81 -3.56
N ALA A 291 6.95 -25.29 -3.03
CA ALA A 291 7.48 -26.62 -3.35
C ALA A 291 6.59 -27.76 -2.80
N PHE A 292 5.83 -27.50 -1.73
CA PHE A 292 4.87 -28.45 -1.18
C PHE A 292 3.52 -28.44 -1.90
N LEU A 293 3.18 -27.40 -2.64
CA LEU A 293 1.93 -27.35 -3.38
C LEU A 293 2.05 -28.05 -4.73
N PRO A 294 1.03 -28.83 -5.17
CA PRO A 294 1.05 -29.45 -6.48
C PRO A 294 1.06 -28.37 -7.57
N GLY A 295 1.77 -28.63 -8.68
CA GLY A 295 1.92 -27.65 -9.77
C GLY A 295 0.62 -27.24 -10.48
N ARG A 296 -0.48 -28.00 -10.27
CA ARG A 296 -1.83 -27.70 -10.77
C ARG A 296 -2.74 -27.09 -9.71
N ASP A 297 -2.23 -26.75 -8.53
CA ASP A 297 -3.00 -26.02 -7.53
C ASP A 297 -3.25 -24.60 -8.04
N PHE A 298 -4.51 -24.23 -8.24
CA PHE A 298 -4.93 -22.85 -8.52
C PHE A 298 -5.67 -22.25 -7.32
N GLY A 299 -5.56 -22.89 -6.16
CA GLY A 299 -6.23 -22.49 -4.94
C GLY A 299 -5.65 -21.24 -4.28
N TYR A 300 -6.39 -20.75 -3.29
CA TYR A 300 -6.04 -19.57 -2.52
C TYR A 300 -4.65 -19.59 -1.93
N CYS A 301 -4.20 -20.75 -1.44
CA CYS A 301 -2.92 -20.87 -0.76
C CYS A 301 -1.78 -20.51 -1.71
N ARG A 302 -1.77 -21.10 -2.92
CA ARG A 302 -0.79 -20.77 -3.96
C ARG A 302 -0.87 -19.29 -4.32
N LEU A 303 -2.06 -18.78 -4.58
CA LEU A 303 -2.28 -17.38 -4.94
C LEU A 303 -1.74 -16.41 -3.89
N ARG A 304 -1.99 -16.69 -2.61
CA ARG A 304 -1.45 -15.93 -1.48
C ARG A 304 0.07 -15.99 -1.40
N ILE A 305 0.66 -17.17 -1.58
CA ILE A 305 2.13 -17.33 -1.54
C ILE A 305 2.80 -16.56 -2.67
N ILE A 306 2.29 -16.69 -3.90
CA ILE A 306 2.87 -16.03 -5.08
C ILE A 306 2.71 -14.51 -5.00
N SER A 307 1.54 -14.02 -4.56
CA SER A 307 1.33 -12.58 -4.36
C SER A 307 2.26 -12.02 -3.29
N THR A 308 2.39 -12.67 -2.12
CA THR A 308 3.37 -12.23 -1.10
C THR A 308 4.81 -12.32 -1.61
N LEU A 309 5.16 -13.28 -2.46
CA LEU A 309 6.48 -13.32 -3.12
C LEU A 309 6.69 -12.11 -4.03
N ALA A 310 5.69 -11.74 -4.82
CA ALA A 310 5.73 -10.54 -5.65
C ALA A 310 5.95 -9.29 -4.79
N ASP A 311 5.16 -9.12 -3.72
CA ASP A 311 5.31 -8.03 -2.75
C ASP A 311 6.70 -8.02 -2.09
N THR A 312 7.23 -9.19 -1.75
CA THR A 312 8.58 -9.34 -1.18
C THR A 312 9.65 -8.87 -2.18
N TYR A 313 9.50 -9.19 -3.46
CA TYR A 313 10.44 -8.74 -4.49
C TYR A 313 10.29 -7.23 -4.76
N LEU A 314 9.08 -6.67 -4.70
CA LEU A 314 8.85 -5.22 -4.77
C LEU A 314 9.55 -4.50 -3.62
N ALA A 315 9.36 -4.97 -2.38
CA ALA A 315 9.98 -4.39 -1.19
C ALA A 315 11.52 -4.42 -1.23
N VAL A 316 12.10 -5.40 -1.94
CA VAL A 316 13.55 -5.51 -2.17
C VAL A 316 14.00 -4.74 -3.43
N GLY A 317 13.08 -4.16 -4.23
CA GLY A 317 13.38 -3.42 -5.44
C GLY A 317 13.76 -4.28 -6.64
N ARG A 318 13.35 -5.56 -6.66
CA ARG A 318 13.55 -6.51 -7.77
C ARG A 318 12.30 -6.57 -8.66
N VAL A 319 12.04 -5.48 -9.37
CA VAL A 319 10.81 -5.28 -10.15
C VAL A 319 10.58 -6.40 -11.17
N ASP A 320 11.60 -6.86 -11.90
CA ASP A 320 11.42 -7.93 -12.90
C ASP A 320 10.86 -9.24 -12.32
N LEU A 321 11.35 -9.64 -11.14
CA LEU A 321 10.85 -10.83 -10.44
C LEU A 321 9.47 -10.59 -9.85
N ALA A 322 9.24 -9.40 -9.30
CA ALA A 322 7.93 -9.00 -8.82
C ALA A 322 6.88 -9.07 -9.94
N THR A 323 7.18 -8.55 -11.13
CA THR A 323 6.31 -8.61 -12.30
C THR A 323 6.08 -10.05 -12.74
N LYS A 324 7.12 -10.90 -12.78
CA LYS A 324 6.97 -12.32 -13.12
C LYS A 324 5.98 -13.04 -12.19
N PHE A 325 6.19 -12.98 -10.87
CA PHE A 325 5.31 -13.63 -9.91
C PHE A 325 3.95 -12.94 -9.82
N GLY A 326 3.92 -11.62 -9.96
CA GLY A 326 2.71 -10.83 -9.98
C GLY A 326 1.77 -11.20 -11.13
N LEU A 327 2.30 -11.34 -12.36
CA LEU A 327 1.52 -11.80 -13.50
C LEU A 327 1.00 -13.23 -13.31
N GLU A 328 1.79 -14.13 -12.71
CA GLU A 328 1.32 -15.48 -12.35
C GLU A 328 0.17 -15.40 -11.33
N ALA A 329 0.29 -14.57 -10.29
CA ALA A 329 -0.79 -14.35 -9.33
C ALA A 329 -2.04 -13.78 -10.00
N LEU A 330 -1.90 -12.85 -10.95
CA LEU A 330 -3.03 -12.27 -11.68
C LEU A 330 -3.71 -13.28 -12.62
N ASP A 331 -2.97 -14.16 -13.27
CA ASP A 331 -3.54 -15.25 -14.09
C ASP A 331 -4.34 -16.24 -13.23
N ILE A 332 -3.83 -16.59 -12.04
CA ILE A 332 -4.56 -17.43 -11.08
C ILE A 332 -5.80 -16.69 -10.59
N ALA A 333 -5.68 -15.43 -10.21
CA ALA A 333 -6.79 -14.61 -9.72
C ALA A 333 -7.88 -14.40 -10.77
N ALA A 334 -7.53 -14.27 -12.06
CA ALA A 334 -8.50 -14.17 -13.15
C ALA A 334 -9.37 -15.43 -13.30
N LYS A 335 -8.88 -16.58 -12.80
CA LYS A 335 -9.58 -17.87 -12.77
C LYS A 335 -10.32 -18.11 -11.45
N ASP A 336 -10.07 -17.29 -10.42
CA ASP A 336 -10.74 -17.37 -9.11
C ASP A 336 -11.99 -16.46 -9.09
N PRO A 337 -13.22 -17.00 -9.00
CA PRO A 337 -14.44 -16.19 -8.88
C PRO A 337 -14.62 -15.55 -7.49
N GLY A 338 -13.73 -15.82 -6.52
CA GLY A 338 -13.78 -15.28 -5.17
C GLY A 338 -13.63 -13.75 -5.12
N VAL A 339 -14.75 -13.03 -5.05
CA VAL A 339 -14.83 -11.55 -5.01
C VAL A 339 -13.94 -10.94 -3.92
N ARG A 340 -13.80 -11.60 -2.75
CA ARG A 340 -13.04 -11.06 -1.61
C ARG A 340 -11.55 -10.91 -1.88
N ARG A 341 -10.96 -11.83 -2.64
CA ARG A 341 -9.52 -11.87 -2.89
C ARG A 341 -9.12 -10.99 -4.06
N HIS A 342 -10.09 -10.67 -4.92
CA HIS A 342 -9.90 -9.80 -6.09
C HIS A 342 -9.23 -8.48 -5.73
N MET A 343 -9.58 -7.87 -4.59
CA MET A 343 -9.03 -6.58 -4.15
C MET A 343 -7.52 -6.60 -3.92
N ARG A 344 -7.01 -7.64 -3.26
CA ARG A 344 -5.57 -7.80 -3.06
C ARG A 344 -4.82 -7.86 -4.40
N HIS A 345 -5.41 -8.54 -5.38
CA HIS A 345 -4.81 -8.71 -6.70
C HIS A 345 -4.92 -7.45 -7.55
N LEU A 346 -6.00 -6.68 -7.44
CA LEU A 346 -6.09 -5.36 -8.05
C LEU A 346 -5.05 -4.41 -7.45
N ALA A 347 -4.84 -4.43 -6.13
CA ALA A 347 -3.80 -3.64 -5.48
C ALA A 347 -2.39 -4.03 -5.97
N LEU A 348 -2.09 -5.34 -6.06
CA LEU A 348 -0.84 -5.82 -6.62
C LEU A 348 -0.69 -5.41 -8.10
N LYS A 349 -1.74 -5.55 -8.92
CA LYS A 349 -1.73 -5.14 -10.33
C LYS A 349 -1.41 -3.66 -10.48
N ALA A 350 -2.05 -2.82 -9.67
CA ALA A 350 -1.78 -1.39 -9.65
C ALA A 350 -0.34 -1.10 -9.26
N GLU A 351 0.20 -1.76 -8.23
CA GLU A 351 1.59 -1.57 -7.82
C GLU A 351 2.59 -1.97 -8.91
N LEU A 352 2.31 -3.03 -9.66
CA LEU A 352 3.13 -3.43 -10.81
C LEU A 352 3.09 -2.39 -11.93
N PHE A 353 1.92 -1.85 -12.25
CA PHE A 353 1.78 -0.76 -13.22
C PHE A 353 2.47 0.51 -12.76
N TRP A 354 2.38 0.82 -11.46
CA TRP A 354 3.09 1.94 -10.88
C TRP A 354 4.61 1.79 -11.03
N GLU A 355 5.16 0.62 -10.74
CA GLU A 355 6.59 0.35 -10.87
C GLU A 355 7.08 0.21 -12.32
N SER A 356 6.21 -0.12 -13.28
CA SER A 356 6.53 -0.05 -14.72
C SER A 356 6.45 1.37 -15.28
N GLY A 357 5.82 2.30 -14.56
CA GLY A 357 5.60 3.68 -14.99
C GLY A 357 4.27 3.93 -15.71
N ASP A 358 3.39 2.92 -15.76
CA ASP A 358 2.02 2.97 -16.30
C ASP A 358 1.07 3.58 -15.24
N VAL A 359 1.33 4.85 -14.89
CA VAL A 359 0.71 5.54 -13.75
C VAL A 359 -0.81 5.69 -13.90
N GLU A 360 -1.31 5.97 -15.10
CA GLU A 360 -2.73 6.18 -15.36
C GLU A 360 -3.51 4.86 -15.24
N GLU A 361 -2.96 3.77 -15.74
CA GLU A 361 -3.49 2.42 -15.61
C GLU A 361 -3.51 1.98 -14.14
N SER A 362 -2.44 2.25 -13.38
CA SER A 362 -2.40 2.00 -11.93
C SER A 362 -3.53 2.72 -11.21
N GLN A 363 -3.70 4.02 -11.46
CA GLN A 363 -4.74 4.83 -10.84
C GLN A 363 -6.14 4.35 -11.24
N SER A 364 -6.36 4.02 -12.51
CA SER A 364 -7.63 3.48 -13.00
C SER A 364 -8.00 2.18 -12.29
N VAL A 365 -7.04 1.26 -12.12
CA VAL A 365 -7.26 0.01 -11.39
C VAL A 365 -7.66 0.28 -9.93
N LEU A 366 -6.96 1.18 -9.23
CA LEU A 366 -7.25 1.48 -7.83
C LEU A 366 -8.56 2.22 -7.64
N ILE A 367 -8.92 3.14 -8.53
CA ILE A 367 -10.21 3.84 -8.50
C ILE A 367 -11.34 2.82 -8.69
N ASN A 368 -11.25 1.97 -9.71
CA ASN A 368 -12.26 0.93 -9.96
C ASN A 368 -12.38 -0.05 -8.79
N ALA A 369 -11.26 -0.37 -8.13
CA ALA A 369 -11.24 -1.18 -6.92
C ALA A 369 -11.88 -0.45 -5.71
N GLY A 370 -11.65 0.86 -5.56
CA GLY A 370 -12.06 1.66 -4.40
C GLY A 370 -13.53 2.13 -4.41
N VAL A 371 -14.11 2.39 -5.59
CA VAL A 371 -15.48 2.96 -5.75
C VAL A 371 -16.57 2.20 -4.97
N PRO A 372 -16.63 0.86 -4.94
CA PRO A 372 -17.68 0.12 -4.22
C PRO A 372 -17.72 0.38 -2.71
N HIS A 373 -16.60 0.79 -2.09
CA HIS A 373 -16.44 0.86 -0.62
C HIS A 373 -16.90 2.19 -0.01
N THR A 374 -17.21 3.17 -0.85
CA THR A 374 -17.79 4.45 -0.42
C THR A 374 -19.17 4.29 0.23
N SER A 375 -19.89 3.19 -0.08
CA SER A 375 -21.26 2.94 0.39
C SER A 375 -21.36 1.98 1.58
N HIS A 376 -20.48 0.97 1.69
CA HIS A 376 -20.55 -0.08 2.73
C HIS A 376 -19.41 -0.01 3.77
N GLY A 377 -18.46 0.92 3.60
CA GLY A 377 -17.26 1.01 4.44
C GLY A 377 -16.20 -0.05 4.09
N VAL A 378 -15.04 0.07 4.72
CA VAL A 378 -13.91 -0.86 4.57
C VAL A 378 -13.98 -1.89 5.70
N SER A 379 -14.08 -3.16 5.32
CA SER A 379 -14.42 -4.26 6.23
C SER A 379 -13.42 -5.41 6.25
N THR A 380 -12.49 -5.45 5.30
CA THR A 380 -11.49 -6.52 5.16
C THR A 380 -10.07 -5.97 5.07
N ILE A 381 -9.09 -6.84 5.34
CA ILE A 381 -7.66 -6.54 5.25
C ILE A 381 -7.23 -6.22 3.80
N ASP A 382 -7.81 -6.90 2.82
CA ASP A 382 -7.47 -6.69 1.41
C ASP A 382 -7.98 -5.33 0.91
N GLU A 383 -9.17 -4.90 1.37
CA GLU A 383 -9.73 -3.57 1.07
C GLU A 383 -8.90 -2.43 1.67
N ILE A 384 -8.51 -2.53 2.95
CA ILE A 384 -7.65 -1.48 3.57
C ILE A 384 -6.28 -1.42 2.89
N THR A 385 -5.73 -2.55 2.43
CA THR A 385 -4.47 -2.58 1.69
C THR A 385 -4.60 -1.83 0.36
N ALA A 386 -5.63 -2.13 -0.43
CA ALA A 386 -5.90 -1.44 -1.69
C ALA A 386 -6.11 0.07 -1.47
N LEU A 387 -6.85 0.44 -0.42
CA LEU A 387 -7.07 1.84 -0.07
C LEU A 387 -5.77 2.54 0.34
N SER A 388 -4.90 1.87 1.09
CA SER A 388 -3.59 2.40 1.49
C SER A 388 -2.72 2.69 0.27
N ARG A 389 -2.69 1.76 -0.70
CA ARG A 389 -1.97 1.96 -1.98
C ARG A 389 -2.54 3.11 -2.79
N TYR A 390 -3.86 3.19 -2.88
CA TYR A 390 -4.53 4.32 -3.52
C TYR A 390 -4.12 5.65 -2.89
N TYR A 391 -4.21 5.78 -1.56
CA TYR A 391 -3.82 7.02 -0.86
C TYR A 391 -2.34 7.36 -1.05
N LEU A 392 -1.44 6.38 -0.98
CA LEU A 392 -0.02 6.62 -1.23
C LEU A 392 0.22 7.14 -2.64
N GLN A 393 -0.32 6.50 -3.67
CA GLN A 393 -0.13 6.94 -5.05
C GLN A 393 -0.83 8.29 -5.31
N SER A 394 -2.06 8.48 -4.83
CA SER A 394 -2.81 9.73 -4.97
C SER A 394 -2.12 10.91 -4.27
N SER A 395 -1.45 10.68 -3.13
CA SER A 395 -0.66 11.72 -2.45
C SER A 395 0.48 12.26 -3.34
N LEU A 396 0.97 11.44 -4.27
CA LEU A 396 2.03 11.80 -5.21
C LEU A 396 1.49 12.46 -6.48
N VAL A 397 0.38 11.97 -7.04
CA VAL A 397 -0.12 12.45 -8.36
C VAL A 397 -1.28 13.45 -8.29
N ASN A 398 -1.79 13.75 -7.08
CA ASN A 398 -2.82 14.74 -6.82
C ASN A 398 -4.14 14.50 -7.59
N THR A 399 -4.64 13.27 -7.55
CA THR A 399 -6.00 12.94 -7.99
C THR A 399 -7.00 13.34 -6.91
N ASP A 400 -8.10 14.02 -7.28
CA ASP A 400 -9.22 14.28 -6.37
C ASP A 400 -9.64 12.99 -5.66
N LEU A 401 -9.82 13.05 -4.33
CA LEU A 401 -10.08 11.88 -3.48
C LEU A 401 -11.59 11.71 -3.25
N PRO A 402 -12.29 10.83 -3.98
CA PRO A 402 -13.67 10.50 -3.67
C PRO A 402 -13.82 9.70 -2.35
N ILE A 403 -12.73 9.14 -1.79
CA ILE A 403 -12.80 8.06 -0.78
C ILE A 403 -12.55 8.53 0.66
N ALA A 404 -12.24 9.81 0.90
CA ALA A 404 -11.81 10.35 2.21
C ALA A 404 -12.80 10.21 3.40
N LYS A 405 -13.95 9.55 3.22
CA LYS A 405 -14.98 9.33 4.27
C LYS A 405 -15.40 7.86 4.45
N SER A 406 -14.63 6.89 3.92
CA SER A 406 -14.98 5.47 4.13
C SER A 406 -14.81 5.09 5.60
N GLN A 407 -15.89 4.66 6.26
CA GLN A 407 -15.83 4.15 7.63
C GLN A 407 -15.03 2.84 7.67
N LEU A 408 -13.95 2.82 8.46
CA LEU A 408 -13.17 1.62 8.72
C LEU A 408 -13.84 0.81 9.82
N LYS A 409 -14.06 -0.50 9.61
CA LYS A 409 -14.49 -1.37 10.71
C LYS A 409 -13.43 -1.39 11.82
N PRO A 410 -13.81 -1.20 13.10
CA PRO A 410 -12.84 -1.18 14.21
C PRO A 410 -11.99 -2.45 14.32
N THR A 411 -12.53 -3.60 13.91
CA THR A 411 -11.82 -4.88 13.92
C THR A 411 -10.56 -4.89 13.05
N LEU A 412 -10.48 -4.04 12.03
CA LEU A 412 -9.29 -3.94 11.16
C LEU A 412 -8.09 -3.31 11.88
N ALA A 413 -8.33 -2.46 12.89
CA ALA A 413 -7.26 -1.88 13.71
C ALA A 413 -6.52 -2.90 14.59
N ARG A 414 -7.05 -4.13 14.70
CA ARG A 414 -6.41 -5.27 15.36
C ARG A 414 -5.24 -5.82 14.54
N ASN A 415 -5.31 -5.77 13.21
CA ASN A 415 -4.18 -6.15 12.36
C ASN A 415 -3.22 -4.96 12.19
N LYS A 416 -2.21 -4.91 13.05
CA LYS A 416 -1.28 -3.78 13.15
C LYS A 416 -0.45 -3.54 11.89
N HIS A 417 -0.10 -4.58 11.13
CA HIS A 417 0.73 -4.41 9.93
C HIS A 417 0.01 -3.54 8.87
N PHE A 418 -1.17 -3.98 8.44
CA PHE A 418 -1.95 -3.27 7.40
C PHE A 418 -2.58 -1.98 7.92
N TYR A 419 -3.00 -1.94 9.19
CA TYR A 419 -3.54 -0.72 9.78
C TYR A 419 -2.50 0.39 9.86
N LEU A 420 -1.26 0.10 10.27
CA LEU A 420 -0.23 1.13 10.36
C LEU A 420 0.27 1.59 8.98
N GLU A 421 0.19 0.73 7.97
CA GLU A 421 0.41 1.13 6.58
C GLU A 421 -0.66 2.12 6.11
N TYR A 422 -1.93 1.86 6.44
CA TYR A 422 -3.03 2.79 6.19
C TYR A 422 -2.84 4.13 6.92
N ILE A 423 -2.45 4.11 8.20
CA ILE A 423 -2.15 5.33 8.96
C ILE A 423 -1.00 6.11 8.33
N TYR A 424 0.05 5.43 7.86
CA TYR A 424 1.13 6.09 7.12
C TYR A 424 0.63 6.74 5.83
N ALA A 425 -0.22 6.05 5.07
CA ALA A 425 -0.82 6.57 3.84
C ALA A 425 -1.69 7.82 4.10
N LEU A 426 -2.46 7.86 5.19
CA LEU A 426 -3.18 9.05 5.63
C LEU A 426 -2.23 10.20 5.98
N GLY A 427 -1.11 9.92 6.64
CA GLY A 427 -0.10 10.93 6.95
C GLY A 427 0.52 11.54 5.69
N GLU A 428 0.83 10.72 4.68
CA GLU A 428 1.31 11.19 3.37
C GLU A 428 0.26 12.04 2.64
N LEU A 429 -1.00 11.65 2.72
CA LEU A 429 -2.12 12.39 2.16
C LEU A 429 -2.33 13.76 2.84
N ALA A 430 -2.30 13.80 4.17
CA ALA A 430 -2.39 15.04 4.95
C ALA A 430 -1.21 15.97 4.64
N LEU A 431 0.01 15.42 4.55
CA LEU A 431 1.21 16.17 4.17
C LEU A 431 1.07 16.75 2.76
N ALA A 432 0.53 15.99 1.81
CA ALA A 432 0.23 16.47 0.46
C ALA A 432 -0.89 17.54 0.47
N GLY A 433 -1.91 17.37 1.31
CA GLY A 433 -2.98 18.38 1.50
C GLY A 433 -2.49 19.67 2.19
N GLY A 434 -1.33 19.63 2.83
CA GLY A 434 -0.78 20.75 3.61
C GLY A 434 -1.24 20.79 5.07
N ASP A 435 -1.98 19.79 5.55
CA ASP A 435 -2.31 19.65 6.97
C ASP A 435 -1.15 18.99 7.73
N LEU A 436 -0.18 19.82 8.12
CA LEU A 436 1.02 19.39 8.82
C LEU A 436 0.73 18.79 10.20
N ARG A 437 -0.36 19.21 10.86
CA ARG A 437 -0.72 18.72 12.20
C ARG A 437 -1.28 17.31 12.11
N GLU A 438 -2.21 17.08 11.19
CA GLU A 438 -2.77 15.75 10.95
C GLU A 438 -1.69 14.77 10.48
N ALA A 439 -0.82 15.21 9.55
CA ALA A 439 0.32 14.42 9.10
C ALA A 439 1.24 14.01 10.28
N GLN A 440 1.57 14.95 11.17
CA GLN A 440 2.38 14.69 12.36
C GLN A 440 1.76 13.64 13.28
N VAL A 441 0.44 13.72 13.52
CA VAL A 441 -0.29 12.77 14.37
C VAL A 441 -0.23 11.36 13.77
N HIS A 442 -0.47 11.23 12.47
CA HIS A 442 -0.43 9.95 11.78
C HIS A 442 0.98 9.34 11.77
N PHE A 443 2.02 10.12 11.44
CA PHE A 443 3.39 9.61 11.44
C PHE A 443 3.88 9.21 12.83
N ASN A 444 3.52 9.98 13.87
CA ASN A 444 3.83 9.62 15.26
C ASN A 444 3.13 8.33 15.70
N THR A 445 1.86 8.18 15.33
CA THR A 445 1.08 6.96 15.62
C THR A 445 1.68 5.75 14.92
N CYS A 446 2.01 5.88 13.64
CA CYS A 446 2.65 4.83 12.84
C CYS A 446 3.99 4.41 13.46
N TYR A 447 4.84 5.38 13.81
CA TYR A 447 6.12 5.13 14.45
C TYR A 447 5.98 4.43 15.82
N ALA A 448 5.20 5.01 16.74
CA ALA A 448 5.09 4.51 18.11
C ALA A 448 4.48 3.11 18.17
N GLN A 449 3.40 2.86 17.42
CA GLN A 449 2.80 1.53 17.37
C GLN A 449 3.68 0.54 16.60
N GLY A 450 4.33 0.95 15.52
CA GLY A 450 5.28 0.10 14.78
C GLY A 450 6.39 -0.40 15.70
N LEU A 451 6.97 0.50 16.51
CA LEU A 451 7.99 0.17 17.48
C LEU A 451 7.46 -0.79 18.57
N ALA A 452 6.29 -0.48 19.15
CA ALA A 452 5.69 -1.30 20.21
C ALA A 452 5.39 -2.75 19.76
N HIS A 453 5.08 -2.95 18.49
CA HIS A 453 4.77 -4.27 17.92
C HIS A 453 5.95 -4.94 17.20
N GLY A 454 7.12 -4.30 17.15
CA GLY A 454 8.31 -4.82 16.47
C GLY A 454 8.15 -4.95 14.95
N LEU A 455 7.40 -4.03 14.33
CA LEU A 455 7.11 -3.98 12.90
C LEU A 455 8.07 -3.02 12.20
N ALA A 456 9.30 -3.47 11.93
CA ALA A 456 10.38 -2.63 11.40
C ALA A 456 10.01 -1.82 10.13
N PRO A 457 9.29 -2.37 9.12
CA PRO A 457 8.88 -1.59 7.95
C PRO A 457 7.94 -0.43 8.30
N GLN A 458 6.97 -0.66 9.18
CA GLN A 458 6.02 0.35 9.64
C GLN A 458 6.71 1.41 10.50
N THR A 459 7.61 1.00 11.41
CA THR A 459 8.46 1.92 12.18
C THR A 459 9.29 2.81 11.25
N ALA A 460 9.87 2.22 10.20
CA ALA A 460 10.65 2.95 9.20
C ALA A 460 9.77 3.94 8.41
N ASN A 461 8.54 3.56 8.05
CA ASN A 461 7.58 4.45 7.40
C ASN A 461 7.22 5.65 8.29
N GLY A 462 6.90 5.41 9.57
CA GLY A 462 6.63 6.48 10.53
C GLY A 462 7.80 7.44 10.68
N LEU A 463 9.02 6.91 10.84
CA LEU A 463 10.25 7.74 10.88
C LEU A 463 10.46 8.53 9.60
N PHE A 464 10.27 7.90 8.45
CA PHE A 464 10.43 8.55 7.16
C PHE A 464 9.46 9.71 6.99
N GLY A 465 8.19 9.52 7.39
CA GLY A 465 7.19 10.59 7.42
C GLY A 465 7.57 11.73 8.35
N GLN A 466 8.06 11.43 9.56
CA GLN A 466 8.58 12.44 10.50
C GLN A 466 9.76 13.22 9.93
N ILE A 467 10.70 12.54 9.26
CA ILE A 467 11.84 13.19 8.60
C ILE A 467 11.36 14.11 7.48
N LYS A 468 10.45 13.64 6.62
CA LYS A 468 9.86 14.47 5.56
C LYS A 468 9.18 15.71 6.12
N LEU A 469 8.45 15.57 7.23
CA LEU A 469 7.81 16.70 7.90
C LEU A 469 8.84 17.69 8.48
N ALA A 470 9.88 17.18 9.14
CA ALA A 470 10.97 18.02 9.65
C ALA A 470 11.71 18.76 8.53
N LEU A 471 11.97 18.09 7.40
CA LEU A 471 12.55 18.71 6.20
C LEU A 471 11.59 19.75 5.62
N HIS A 472 10.30 19.46 5.54
CA HIS A 472 9.29 20.41 5.05
C HIS A 472 9.25 21.70 5.89
N GLU A 473 9.43 21.59 7.20
CA GLU A 473 9.48 22.73 8.13
C GLU A 473 10.89 23.31 8.34
N HIS A 474 11.88 22.88 7.56
CA HIS A 474 13.28 23.31 7.65
C HIS A 474 13.95 23.04 9.02
N ARG A 475 13.52 22.01 9.74
CA ARG A 475 14.10 21.53 11.01
C ARG A 475 15.24 20.53 10.77
N CYS A 476 16.33 20.98 10.12
CA CYS A 476 17.44 20.10 9.68
C CYS A 476 18.06 19.25 10.80
N LYS A 477 18.28 19.84 11.99
CA LYS A 477 18.89 19.12 13.13
C LYS A 477 18.04 17.94 13.61
N GLU A 478 16.72 18.11 13.56
CA GLU A 478 15.78 17.05 13.91
C GLU A 478 15.74 15.96 12.83
N ALA A 479 15.72 16.37 11.56
CA ALA A 479 15.81 15.44 10.44
C ALA A 479 17.09 14.59 10.50
N GLU A 480 18.23 15.19 10.85
CA GLU A 480 19.53 14.50 11.00
C GLU A 480 19.54 13.51 12.17
N SER A 481 18.97 13.91 13.32
CA SER A 481 18.80 13.03 14.48
C SER A 481 17.96 11.79 14.12
N ARG A 482 16.80 12.01 13.49
CA ARG A 482 15.89 10.95 13.05
C ARG A 482 16.47 10.08 11.93
N LEU A 483 17.26 10.66 11.03
CA LEU A 483 17.96 9.92 9.97
C LEU A 483 18.91 8.86 10.56
N THR A 484 19.59 9.17 11.67
CA THR A 484 20.49 8.21 12.31
C THR A 484 19.73 6.96 12.77
N GLU A 485 18.58 7.16 13.40
CA GLU A 485 17.67 6.09 13.80
C GLU A 485 17.11 5.32 12.58
N PHE A 486 16.69 6.03 11.54
CA PHE A 486 16.21 5.43 10.30
C PHE A 486 17.27 4.56 9.62
N ARG A 487 18.54 4.99 9.64
CA ARG A 487 19.66 4.23 9.07
C ARG A 487 19.89 2.92 9.82
N MET A 488 19.89 2.95 11.15
CA MET A 488 20.05 1.73 11.96
C MET A 488 18.92 0.73 11.67
N LEU A 489 17.68 1.21 11.60
CA LEU A 489 16.53 0.37 11.33
C LEU A 489 16.56 -0.25 9.93
N THR A 490 16.96 0.52 8.92
CA THR A 490 16.98 0.09 7.51
C THR A 490 18.15 -0.82 7.16
N GLN A 491 19.26 -0.77 7.90
CA GLN A 491 20.39 -1.70 7.72
C GLN A 491 19.97 -3.17 7.83
N HIS A 492 19.07 -3.49 8.76
CA HIS A 492 18.58 -4.85 8.98
C HIS A 492 17.57 -5.31 7.90
N LEU A 493 16.97 -4.38 7.15
CA LEU A 493 16.05 -4.70 6.05
C LEU A 493 16.78 -5.15 4.77
N GLY A 494 18.12 -5.05 4.74
CA GLY A 494 18.96 -5.44 3.61
C GLY A 494 19.02 -4.41 2.48
N GLN A 495 19.52 -4.82 1.30
CA GLN A 495 19.58 -3.95 0.11
C GLN A 495 18.17 -3.70 -0.45
N THR A 496 17.46 -2.73 0.13
CA THR A 496 16.11 -2.32 -0.26
C THR A 496 16.17 -0.93 -0.89
N PRO A 497 15.08 -0.49 -1.55
CA PRO A 497 14.93 0.90 -1.99
C PRO A 497 15.09 1.93 -0.86
N ARG A 498 15.03 1.52 0.41
CA ARG A 498 15.28 2.39 1.58
C ARG A 498 16.69 2.99 1.61
N ASN A 499 17.68 2.35 1.00
CA ASN A 499 19.01 2.94 0.86
C ASN A 499 18.96 4.21 -0.01
N ALA A 500 18.11 4.23 -1.04
CA ALA A 500 17.86 5.44 -1.81
C ALA A 500 17.21 6.53 -0.94
N HIS A 501 16.24 6.17 -0.09
CA HIS A 501 15.64 7.13 0.85
C HIS A 501 16.66 7.73 1.83
N VAL A 502 17.59 6.94 2.38
CA VAL A 502 18.68 7.45 3.24
C VAL A 502 19.50 8.50 2.49
N MET A 503 19.96 8.19 1.27
CA MET A 503 20.75 9.12 0.45
C MET A 503 19.95 10.36 0.02
N MET A 504 18.65 10.21 -0.24
CA MET A 504 17.74 11.31 -0.58
C MET A 504 17.56 12.26 0.61
N ILE A 505 17.42 11.74 1.83
CA ILE A 505 17.35 12.55 3.06
C ILE A 505 18.68 13.26 3.31
N GLU A 506 19.82 12.57 3.17
CA GLU A 506 21.14 13.19 3.31
C GLU A 506 21.33 14.33 2.30
N ALA A 507 20.89 14.11 1.05
CA ALA A 507 20.95 15.13 0.01
C ALA A 507 20.05 16.33 0.37
N ALA A 508 18.87 16.09 0.91
CA ALA A 508 17.95 17.12 1.39
C ALA A 508 18.55 17.94 2.55
N ILE A 509 19.18 17.29 3.54
CA ILE A 509 19.86 17.97 4.65
C ILE A 509 21.05 18.79 4.13
N ALA A 510 21.88 18.21 3.26
CA ALA A 510 23.00 18.91 2.63
C ALA A 510 22.50 20.13 1.83
N TYR A 511 21.36 19.99 1.15
CA TYR A 511 20.73 21.10 0.44
C TYR A 511 20.28 22.23 1.38
N GLN A 512 19.53 21.90 2.44
CA GLN A 512 19.00 22.88 3.39
C GLN A 512 20.08 23.54 4.25
N THR A 513 21.27 22.94 4.35
CA THR A 513 22.44 23.49 5.06
C THR A 513 23.42 24.22 4.13
N GLY A 514 23.10 24.35 2.84
CA GLY A 514 23.94 25.04 1.85
C GLY A 514 25.13 24.23 1.32
N GLN A 515 25.24 22.94 1.67
CA GLN A 515 26.28 22.03 1.20
C GLN A 515 25.95 21.44 -0.18
N PHE A 516 25.76 22.29 -1.18
CA PHE A 516 25.21 21.89 -2.48
C PHE A 516 26.08 20.91 -3.28
N ALA A 517 27.41 21.01 -3.17
CA ALA A 517 28.33 20.07 -3.82
C ALA A 517 28.13 18.64 -3.28
N GLN A 518 27.91 18.51 -1.97
CA GLN A 518 27.61 17.24 -1.32
C GLN A 518 26.23 16.72 -1.72
N CYS A 519 25.20 17.58 -1.75
CA CYS A 519 23.88 17.23 -2.27
C CYS A 519 23.96 16.65 -3.70
N ARG A 520 24.65 17.33 -4.62
CA ARG A 520 24.84 16.87 -6.00
C ARG A 520 25.57 15.53 -6.07
N LYS A 521 26.61 15.34 -5.24
CA LYS A 521 27.36 14.07 -5.14
C LYS A 521 26.45 12.92 -4.69
N LEU A 522 25.61 13.15 -3.68
CA LEU A 522 24.67 12.16 -3.15
C LEU A 522 23.60 11.79 -4.18
N LEU A 523 23.00 12.76 -4.87
CA LEU A 523 22.01 12.49 -5.93
C LEU A 523 22.60 11.65 -7.07
N ARG A 524 23.81 11.98 -7.53
CA ARG A 524 24.52 11.18 -8.55
C ARG A 524 24.90 9.79 -8.08
N ALA A 525 25.23 9.63 -6.80
CA ALA A 525 25.52 8.32 -6.22
C ALA A 525 24.23 7.47 -6.12
N MET A 526 23.10 8.09 -5.77
CA MET A 526 21.79 7.44 -5.72
C MET A 526 21.37 6.87 -7.08
N GLN A 527 21.65 7.56 -8.19
CA GLN A 527 21.33 7.08 -9.53
C GLN A 527 22.02 5.76 -9.92
N LYS A 528 23.16 5.47 -9.29
CA LYS A 528 23.92 4.24 -9.55
C LYS A 528 23.34 3.05 -8.77
N LEU A 529 22.36 3.26 -7.88
CA LEU A 529 21.72 2.18 -7.17
C LEU A 529 20.86 1.36 -8.14
N SER A 530 21.03 0.05 -8.11
CA SER A 530 20.26 -0.87 -8.95
C SER A 530 18.82 -1.09 -8.47
N ARG A 531 18.49 -0.67 -7.24
CA ARG A 531 17.22 -0.95 -6.56
C ARG A 531 16.60 0.35 -6.07
N ILE A 532 15.78 0.95 -6.91
CA ILE A 532 15.09 2.22 -6.66
C ILE A 532 13.67 2.09 -7.22
N HIS A 533 12.67 2.52 -6.47
CA HIS A 533 11.29 2.59 -6.92
C HIS A 533 11.12 3.52 -8.11
N PHE A 534 10.11 3.29 -8.93
CA PHE A 534 9.80 4.13 -10.09
C PHE A 534 9.72 5.62 -9.74
N ALA A 535 8.93 5.99 -8.72
CA ALA A 535 8.70 7.39 -8.34
C ALA A 535 10.01 8.11 -7.95
N ASP A 536 10.84 7.46 -7.12
CA ASP A 536 12.16 7.98 -6.73
C ASP A 536 13.08 8.14 -7.94
N ARG A 537 13.11 7.14 -8.83
CA ARG A 537 13.93 7.15 -10.05
C ARG A 537 13.51 8.27 -11.00
N PHE A 538 12.20 8.46 -11.16
CA PHE A 538 11.63 9.51 -11.98
C PHE A 538 12.00 10.89 -11.45
N ALA A 539 11.77 11.14 -10.15
CA ALA A 539 12.11 12.41 -9.51
C ALA A 539 13.61 12.70 -9.60
N LEU A 540 14.45 11.68 -9.33
CA LEU A 540 15.90 11.78 -9.42
C LEU A 540 16.39 12.12 -10.84
N GLY A 541 15.81 11.50 -11.87
CA GLY A 541 16.11 11.82 -13.26
C GLY A 541 15.77 13.26 -13.62
N ALA A 542 14.63 13.77 -13.14
CA ALA A 542 14.22 15.16 -13.36
C ALA A 542 15.11 16.16 -12.62
N TRP A 543 15.51 15.85 -11.39
CA TRP A 543 16.43 16.67 -10.61
C TRP A 543 17.83 16.70 -11.23
N GLU A 544 18.35 15.57 -11.70
CA GLU A 544 19.64 15.54 -12.38
C GLU A 544 19.62 16.32 -13.69
N ALA A 545 18.56 16.17 -14.50
CA ALA A 545 18.38 16.97 -15.71
C ALA A 545 18.48 18.47 -15.36
N THR A 546 17.81 18.89 -14.29
CA THR A 546 17.85 20.28 -13.80
C THR A 546 19.26 20.70 -13.35
N LEU A 547 19.97 19.86 -12.58
CA LEU A 547 21.34 20.12 -12.11
C LEU A 547 22.39 20.17 -13.24
N ASN A 548 22.05 19.65 -14.42
CA ASN A 548 22.88 19.73 -15.62
C ASN A 548 22.41 20.86 -16.57
N GLY A 549 21.50 21.74 -16.12
CA GLY A 549 20.98 22.86 -16.90
C GLY A 549 19.86 22.49 -17.88
N HIS A 550 19.41 21.23 -17.90
CA HIS A 550 18.35 20.77 -18.80
C HIS A 550 16.96 20.93 -18.17
N ALA A 551 15.92 21.09 -19.01
CA ALA A 551 14.53 21.06 -18.55
C ALA A 551 14.05 19.62 -18.50
N PRO A 552 13.52 19.12 -17.37
CA PRO A 552 12.79 17.87 -17.39
C PRO A 552 11.59 18.02 -18.35
N ARG A 553 11.41 17.06 -19.24
CA ARG A 553 10.28 17.05 -20.17
C ARG A 553 9.10 16.41 -19.46
N LEU A 554 8.24 17.24 -18.88
CA LEU A 554 7.03 16.81 -18.18
C LEU A 554 5.84 17.01 -19.13
N GLN A 555 5.36 15.93 -19.73
CA GLN A 555 4.27 15.94 -20.71
C GLN A 555 2.90 15.72 -20.07
N LEU A 556 2.88 15.02 -18.93
CA LEU A 556 1.64 14.61 -18.27
C LEU A 556 1.49 15.36 -16.94
N LEU A 557 0.25 15.61 -16.52
CA LEU A 557 -0.04 16.34 -15.29
C LEU A 557 0.50 15.60 -14.05
N TRP A 558 0.36 14.27 -13.99
CA TRP A 558 0.87 13.48 -12.88
C TRP A 558 2.39 13.58 -12.72
N GLN A 559 3.14 13.77 -13.81
CA GLN A 559 4.60 13.94 -13.78
C GLN A 559 4.99 15.23 -13.07
N GLN A 560 4.24 16.30 -13.33
CA GLN A 560 4.41 17.59 -12.68
C GLN A 560 4.08 17.50 -11.20
N ASN A 561 2.93 16.90 -10.87
CA ASN A 561 2.48 16.72 -9.49
C ASN A 561 3.49 15.88 -8.69
N LEU A 562 3.91 14.74 -9.23
CA LEU A 562 4.87 13.86 -8.55
C LEU A 562 6.19 14.59 -8.29
N LEU A 563 6.75 15.26 -9.31
CA LEU A 563 7.99 16.04 -9.14
C LEU A 563 7.81 17.17 -8.13
N ALA A 564 6.65 17.83 -8.12
CA ALA A 564 6.33 18.91 -7.18
C ALA A 564 6.34 18.42 -5.75
N ARG A 565 5.65 17.30 -5.50
CA ARG A 565 5.54 16.68 -4.17
C ARG A 565 6.90 16.25 -3.64
N TYR A 566 7.70 15.58 -4.46
CA TYR A 566 9.05 15.19 -4.09
C TYR A 566 9.93 16.41 -3.80
N THR A 567 9.87 17.42 -4.67
CA THR A 567 10.67 18.65 -4.47
C THR A 567 10.23 19.39 -3.21
N ARG A 568 8.93 19.52 -2.95
CA ARG A 568 8.38 20.13 -1.74
C ARG A 568 8.74 19.37 -0.46
N ALA A 569 8.80 18.04 -0.52
CA ALA A 569 9.11 17.21 0.65
C ALA A 569 10.59 17.24 1.02
N PHE A 570 11.49 17.24 0.03
CA PHE A 570 12.94 17.08 0.26
C PHE A 570 13.74 18.35 0.00
N PHE A 571 13.37 19.12 -1.02
CA PHE A 571 14.19 20.19 -1.56
C PHE A 571 13.48 21.53 -1.60
N ALA A 572 12.39 21.73 -0.84
CA ALA A 572 11.61 22.95 -0.85
C ALA A 572 12.54 24.16 -0.65
N PRO A 573 12.84 24.94 -1.71
CA PRO A 573 13.62 26.14 -1.52
C PRO A 573 12.72 27.16 -0.84
N TYR A 574 13.24 27.85 0.16
CA TYR A 574 12.63 29.12 0.51
C TYR A 574 13.27 30.22 -0.33
N LEU A 575 12.43 30.97 -1.03
CA LEU A 575 12.85 32.13 -1.80
C LEU A 575 12.40 33.36 -1.02
N GLU A 576 13.35 34.10 -0.49
CA GLU A 576 13.13 35.36 0.18
C GLU A 576 13.57 36.49 -0.75
N ARG A 577 12.66 37.42 -1.05
CA ARG A 577 13.00 38.61 -1.83
C ARG A 577 13.70 39.61 -0.91
N LEU A 578 14.96 39.95 -1.20
CA LEU A 578 15.70 40.98 -0.48
C LEU A 578 15.36 42.37 -1.01
N ASP A 579 15.33 42.52 -2.35
CA ASP A 579 14.88 43.74 -3.03
C ASP A 579 14.29 43.43 -4.44
N ASP A 580 14.21 44.41 -5.34
CA ASP A 580 13.66 44.24 -6.69
C ASP A 580 14.49 43.32 -7.59
N ARG A 581 15.76 43.09 -7.27
CA ARG A 581 16.73 42.37 -8.11
C ARG A 581 17.50 41.29 -7.35
N ASN A 582 17.50 41.30 -6.03
CA ASN A 582 18.25 40.38 -5.18
C ASN A 582 17.31 39.44 -4.43
N PHE A 583 17.64 38.15 -4.47
CA PHE A 583 16.86 37.08 -3.85
C PHE A 583 17.77 36.25 -2.97
N LEU A 584 17.38 36.05 -1.72
CA LEU A 584 18.01 35.10 -0.83
C LEU A 584 17.34 33.74 -0.99
N VAL A 585 18.13 32.74 -1.33
CA VAL A 585 17.63 31.39 -1.58
C VAL A 585 18.13 30.45 -0.51
N SER A 586 17.19 29.81 0.16
CA SER A 586 17.43 28.91 1.28
C SER A 586 18.32 29.52 2.38
N GLY A 587 18.46 30.86 2.43
CA GLY A 587 19.24 31.61 3.43
C GLY A 587 20.75 31.56 3.26
N HIS A 588 21.22 30.83 2.25
CA HIS A 588 22.64 30.51 2.11
C HIS A 588 23.27 31.24 0.93
N TYR A 589 22.50 31.59 -0.09
CA TYR A 589 23.04 32.26 -1.27
C TYR A 589 22.12 33.37 -1.77
N GLU A 590 22.74 34.51 -2.00
CA GLU A 590 22.11 35.66 -2.63
C GLU A 590 22.28 35.55 -4.14
N VAL A 591 21.15 35.59 -4.85
CA VAL A 591 21.11 35.64 -6.30
C VAL A 591 20.78 37.06 -6.71
N SER A 592 21.76 37.72 -7.33
CA SER A 592 21.58 39.04 -7.92
C SER A 592 21.21 38.93 -9.39
N LEU A 593 20.04 39.50 -9.73
CA LEU A 593 19.53 39.64 -11.09
C LEU A 593 19.78 41.05 -11.65
N GLU A 594 20.70 41.84 -11.08
CA GLU A 594 21.01 43.19 -11.55
C GLU A 594 21.42 43.23 -13.02
N ARG A 595 22.23 42.25 -13.47
CA ARG A 595 22.67 42.13 -14.87
C ARG A 595 21.57 41.57 -15.79
N HIS A 596 20.41 41.22 -15.24
CA HIS A 596 19.33 40.53 -15.94
C HIS A 596 17.97 41.13 -15.57
N SER A 597 17.77 42.42 -15.81
CA SER A 597 16.53 43.14 -15.51
C SER A 597 15.28 42.44 -16.05
N SER A 598 15.33 41.93 -17.29
CA SER A 598 14.20 41.20 -17.89
C SER A 598 13.83 39.91 -17.15
N LEU A 599 14.78 39.28 -16.45
CA LEU A 599 14.53 38.10 -15.62
C LEU A 599 13.89 38.47 -14.30
N ALA A 600 14.42 39.50 -13.64
CA ALA A 600 13.83 39.95 -12.38
C ALA A 600 12.43 40.54 -12.58
N ASP A 601 12.17 41.24 -13.68
CA ASP A 601 10.81 41.71 -14.01
C ASP A 601 9.85 40.53 -14.25
N MET A 602 10.33 39.47 -14.91
CA MET A 602 9.54 38.25 -15.14
C MET A 602 9.26 37.51 -13.83
N LEU A 603 10.28 37.37 -12.98
CA LEU A 603 10.13 36.71 -11.68
C LEU A 603 9.18 37.50 -10.77
N ASP A 604 9.33 38.83 -10.72
CA ASP A 604 8.44 39.73 -9.97
C ASP A 604 6.99 39.62 -10.49
N TYR A 605 6.81 39.59 -11.80
CA TYR A 605 5.48 39.42 -12.40
C TYR A 605 4.83 38.09 -12.00
N LEU A 606 5.57 36.99 -12.04
CA LEU A 606 5.08 35.67 -11.64
C LEU A 606 4.80 35.62 -10.13
N LEU A 607 5.68 36.17 -9.29
CA LEU A 607 5.50 36.23 -7.83
C LEU A 607 4.25 37.01 -7.39
N ASN A 608 3.81 37.98 -8.20
CA ASN A 608 2.60 38.77 -7.92
C ASN A 608 1.31 38.16 -8.50
N LYS A 609 1.39 37.05 -9.25
CA LYS A 609 0.22 36.31 -9.76
C LYS A 609 -0.26 35.31 -8.71
N SER A 610 -1.57 35.16 -8.57
CA SER A 610 -2.19 34.25 -7.59
C SER A 610 -1.84 32.76 -7.79
N ASN A 611 -1.55 32.35 -9.03
CA ASN A 611 -1.15 30.99 -9.39
C ASN A 611 0.31 30.89 -9.82
N PHE A 612 1.08 31.97 -9.65
CA PHE A 612 2.47 32.07 -10.09
C PHE A 612 2.73 31.68 -11.54
N CYS A 613 1.72 31.83 -12.40
CA CYS A 613 1.76 31.40 -13.78
C CYS A 613 1.36 32.53 -14.73
N ALA A 614 1.99 32.54 -15.90
CA ALA A 614 1.65 33.43 -16.99
C ALA A 614 1.85 32.71 -18.33
N SER A 615 0.99 33.02 -19.31
CA SER A 615 1.25 32.54 -20.67
C SER A 615 2.48 33.23 -21.26
N SER A 616 3.11 32.56 -22.22
CA SER A 616 4.28 33.07 -22.94
C SER A 616 3.94 34.42 -23.63
N ALA A 617 2.68 34.59 -24.09
CA ALA A 617 2.14 35.84 -24.61
C ALA A 617 1.95 36.93 -23.54
N GLU A 618 1.51 36.57 -22.33
CA GLU A 618 1.43 37.50 -21.20
C GLU A 618 2.83 38.01 -20.80
N ILE A 619 3.83 37.13 -20.73
CA ILE A 619 5.21 37.53 -20.42
C ILE A 619 5.74 38.51 -21.49
N GLN A 620 5.53 38.20 -22.77
CA GLN A 620 5.98 39.07 -23.87
C GLN A 620 5.36 40.47 -23.81
N THR A 621 4.05 40.55 -23.58
CA THR A 621 3.30 41.82 -23.63
C THR A 621 3.37 42.60 -22.32
N LYS A 622 3.16 41.94 -21.17
CA LYS A 622 3.05 42.61 -19.86
C LYS A 622 4.39 42.80 -19.17
N VAL A 623 5.34 41.87 -19.34
CA VAL A 623 6.67 41.99 -18.71
C VAL A 623 7.64 42.69 -19.65
N TRP A 624 7.79 42.20 -20.88
CA TRP A 624 8.80 42.73 -21.80
C TRP A 624 8.32 43.87 -22.70
N ARG A 625 7.01 44.18 -22.69
CA ARG A 625 6.40 45.26 -23.48
C ARG A 625 6.70 45.15 -24.97
N GLN A 626 6.73 43.92 -25.50
CA GLN A 626 6.97 43.64 -26.92
C GLN A 626 5.66 43.24 -27.61
N SER A 627 5.51 43.59 -28.90
CA SER A 627 4.37 43.15 -29.70
C SER A 627 4.43 41.64 -29.96
N LEU A 628 3.28 40.97 -30.05
CA LEU A 628 3.21 39.52 -30.31
C LEU A 628 3.82 39.13 -31.67
N GLY A 629 3.88 40.06 -32.63
CA GLY A 629 4.46 39.85 -33.95
C GLY A 629 5.99 39.87 -34.00
N SER A 630 6.69 40.20 -32.90
CA SER A 630 8.15 40.20 -32.90
C SER A 630 8.71 38.77 -32.97
N GLN A 631 9.50 38.45 -33.99
CA GLN A 631 10.13 37.12 -34.10
C GLN A 631 11.20 36.90 -33.02
N GLY A 632 11.43 35.64 -32.63
CA GLY A 632 12.53 35.25 -31.71
C GLY A 632 12.23 35.32 -30.21
N TRP A 633 11.03 35.74 -29.81
CA TRP A 633 10.63 35.87 -28.41
C TRP A 633 10.61 34.53 -27.64
N GLN A 634 10.22 33.42 -28.28
CA GLN A 634 10.30 32.08 -27.69
C GLN A 634 11.74 31.68 -27.35
N GLN A 635 12.69 32.02 -28.23
CA GLN A 635 14.12 31.80 -27.96
C GLN A 635 14.60 32.69 -26.82
N LYS A 636 14.10 33.93 -26.71
CA LYS A 636 14.39 34.83 -25.59
C LYS A 636 13.87 34.27 -24.26
N ILE A 637 12.67 33.69 -24.22
CA ILE A 637 12.11 32.97 -23.05
C ILE A 637 12.97 31.78 -22.69
N ARG A 638 13.30 30.93 -23.66
CA ARG A 638 14.17 29.76 -23.43
C ARG A 638 15.53 30.18 -22.87
N ASN A 639 16.19 31.17 -23.49
CA ASN A 639 17.48 31.68 -23.02
C ASN A 639 17.37 32.31 -21.61
N SER A 640 16.28 33.00 -21.34
CA SER A 640 15.99 33.59 -20.04
C SER A 640 15.86 32.51 -18.96
N ILE A 641 15.12 31.43 -19.24
CA ILE A 641 14.94 30.31 -18.33
C ILE A 641 16.25 29.55 -18.12
N MET A 642 17.05 29.32 -19.17
CA MET A 642 18.38 28.72 -19.03
C MET A 642 19.28 29.56 -18.13
N ARG A 643 19.36 30.88 -18.36
CA ARG A 643 20.15 31.79 -17.52
C ARG A 643 19.67 31.83 -16.08
N LEU A 644 18.35 31.79 -15.86
CA LEU A 644 17.81 31.75 -14.50
C LEU A 644 18.20 30.44 -13.80
N ARG A 645 18.26 29.32 -14.50
CA ARG A 645 18.79 28.08 -13.92
C ARG A 645 20.28 28.16 -13.63
N ASP A 646 21.07 28.79 -14.50
CA ASP A 646 22.50 29.00 -14.24
C ASP A 646 22.74 29.90 -13.01
N LEU A 647 21.87 30.88 -12.79
CA LEU A 647 21.92 31.81 -11.65
C LEU A 647 21.35 31.21 -10.36
N PHE A 648 20.47 30.21 -10.50
CA PHE A 648 19.93 29.44 -9.40
C PHE A 648 20.27 27.94 -9.55
N PRO A 649 21.57 27.57 -9.60
CA PRO A 649 22.00 26.22 -9.99
C PRO A 649 21.57 25.13 -9.01
N TYR A 650 21.10 25.53 -7.83
CA TYR A 650 20.71 24.62 -6.76
C TYR A 650 19.22 24.69 -6.41
N THR A 651 18.44 25.67 -6.87
CA THR A 651 16.99 25.51 -6.79
C THR A 651 16.62 24.45 -7.78
N VAL A 652 16.28 23.28 -7.26
CA VAL A 652 15.62 22.23 -7.99
C VAL A 652 14.30 22.81 -8.51
N ALA A 653 14.37 23.35 -9.74
CA ALA A 653 13.34 23.96 -10.57
C ALA A 653 12.50 25.09 -9.95
N PRO A 654 12.90 26.38 -10.10
CA PRO A 654 11.99 27.48 -9.79
C PRO A 654 10.96 27.70 -10.91
N LEU A 655 11.21 27.25 -12.16
CA LEU A 655 10.36 27.53 -13.33
C LEU A 655 10.06 26.27 -14.16
N MET A 656 8.78 26.01 -14.39
CA MET A 656 8.26 25.00 -15.31
C MET A 656 7.73 25.66 -16.59
N ILE A 657 7.90 24.99 -17.72
CA ILE A 657 7.24 25.33 -18.98
C ILE A 657 6.32 24.19 -19.34
N HIS A 658 5.02 24.45 -19.46
CA HIS A 658 4.03 23.47 -19.90
C HIS A 658 3.16 24.07 -21.00
N GLY A 659 3.26 23.50 -22.21
CA GLY A 659 2.62 24.09 -23.39
C GLY A 659 3.13 25.51 -23.63
N ASP A 660 2.22 26.48 -23.59
CA ASP A 660 2.52 27.91 -23.70
C ASP A 660 2.63 28.63 -22.36
N GLN A 661 2.53 27.93 -21.23
CA GLN A 661 2.56 28.54 -19.90
C GLN A 661 3.93 28.45 -19.25
N ILE A 662 4.31 29.53 -18.58
CA ILE A 662 5.51 29.67 -17.75
C ILE A 662 5.01 29.86 -16.31
N SER A 663 5.30 28.89 -15.45
CA SER A 663 4.92 28.95 -14.05
C SER A 663 6.15 28.85 -13.15
N LEU A 664 6.12 29.57 -12.04
CA LEU A 664 6.97 29.17 -10.92
C LEU A 664 6.43 27.85 -10.38
N PHE A 665 7.32 27.01 -9.90
CA PHE A 665 6.92 25.75 -9.27
C PHE A 665 6.40 26.03 -7.85
N ALA A 666 5.30 26.77 -7.76
CA ALA A 666 4.76 27.29 -6.51
C ALA A 666 4.41 26.18 -5.51
N GLU A 667 4.07 25.00 -6.03
CA GLU A 667 3.81 23.81 -5.23
C GLU A 667 5.09 23.29 -4.55
N ALA A 668 6.28 23.62 -5.08
CA ALA A 668 7.57 23.20 -4.58
C ALA A 668 8.36 24.30 -3.85
N ILE A 669 8.05 25.58 -4.06
CA ILE A 669 8.78 26.73 -3.49
C ILE A 669 8.00 27.35 -2.32
N SER A 670 8.68 27.51 -1.18
CA SER A 670 8.16 28.28 -0.06
C SER A 670 8.51 29.75 -0.24
N LEU A 671 7.56 30.57 -0.69
CA LEU A 671 7.77 32.02 -0.78
C LEU A 671 7.65 32.63 0.62
N ARG A 672 8.74 33.22 1.10
CA ARG A 672 8.64 34.13 2.24
C ARG A 672 8.34 35.51 1.68
N PRO A 673 7.28 36.20 2.13
CA PRO A 673 7.20 37.63 1.88
C PRO A 673 8.52 38.17 2.39
N GLY A 674 9.27 38.83 1.50
CA GLY A 674 10.56 39.38 1.86
C GLY A 674 10.40 40.10 3.19
N ARG A 675 11.39 40.01 4.09
CA ARG A 675 11.54 41.11 5.04
C ARG A 675 11.57 42.34 4.15
N ARG A 676 10.45 43.05 4.03
CA ARG A 676 10.48 44.48 3.81
C ARG A 676 11.26 44.93 5.04
N GLN A 677 12.61 44.88 4.99
CA GLN A 677 13.48 45.74 5.78
C GLN A 677 12.76 47.05 5.69
N GLY A 678 12.12 47.43 6.80
CA GLY A 678 10.88 48.19 6.80
C GLY A 678 10.86 49.08 5.58
N VAL A 679 9.94 48.83 4.63
CA VAL A 679 9.54 49.97 3.80
C VAL A 679 8.92 50.87 4.85
N VAL A 680 9.77 51.66 5.50
CA VAL A 680 9.41 52.70 6.44
C VAL A 680 8.40 53.46 5.60
N PRO A 681 7.11 53.39 5.97
CA PRO A 681 6.08 53.99 5.16
C PRO A 681 6.56 55.39 4.80
N ALA A 682 6.36 55.82 3.56
CA ALA A 682 6.71 57.18 3.17
C ALA A 682 6.20 58.20 4.20
N SER A 683 5.05 57.90 4.83
CA SER A 683 4.49 58.63 5.98
C SER A 683 5.34 58.64 7.25
N GLU A 684 6.09 57.59 7.58
CA GLU A 684 6.98 57.57 8.75
C GLU A 684 8.29 58.33 8.49
N ILE A 685 8.80 58.32 7.25
CA ILE A 685 9.89 59.23 6.85
C ILE A 685 9.42 60.68 6.90
N VAL A 686 8.23 60.98 6.39
CA VAL A 686 7.62 62.32 6.47
C VAL A 686 7.42 62.71 7.93
N ARG A 687 6.90 61.83 8.79
CA ARG A 687 6.72 62.07 10.23
C ARG A 687 8.04 62.42 10.93
N LEU A 688 9.10 61.67 10.67
CA LEU A 688 10.42 61.99 11.22
C LEU A 688 10.89 63.37 10.74
N LEU A 689 10.62 63.69 9.47
CA LEU A 689 10.98 64.98 8.87
C LEU A 689 10.05 66.15 9.26
N ASP A 690 8.87 65.87 9.82
CA ASP A 690 7.99 66.85 10.48
C ASP A 690 8.62 67.32 11.80
N ASP A 691 9.25 66.40 12.55
CA ASP A 691 9.88 66.72 13.83
C ASP A 691 11.12 67.63 13.66
N ALA A 692 11.98 67.32 12.68
CA ALA A 692 13.16 68.14 12.37
C ALA A 692 13.74 67.82 10.99
N PRO A 693 14.39 68.79 10.32
CA PRO A 693 15.14 68.51 9.11
C PRO A 693 16.31 67.55 9.39
N MET A 694 16.44 66.48 8.60
CA MET A 694 17.50 65.48 8.77
C MET A 694 18.27 65.25 7.47
N SER A 695 19.55 64.94 7.59
CA SER A 695 20.38 64.50 6.47
C SER A 695 20.07 63.05 6.08
N SER A 696 20.42 62.66 4.85
CA SER A 696 20.24 61.27 4.40
C SER A 696 20.97 60.23 5.27
N ASN A 697 22.09 60.61 5.92
CA ASN A 697 22.84 59.70 6.78
C ASN A 697 22.21 59.57 8.17
N GLU A 698 21.65 60.65 8.72
CA GLU A 698 20.92 60.61 9.99
C GLU A 698 19.63 59.78 9.86
N LEU A 699 18.88 60.00 8.78
CA LEU A 699 17.72 59.18 8.44
C LEU A 699 18.08 57.70 8.24
N ALA A 700 19.18 57.42 7.53
CA ALA A 700 19.66 56.05 7.34
C ALA A 700 19.96 55.37 8.69
N LYS A 701 20.63 56.08 9.60
CA LYS A 701 20.94 55.59 10.94
C LYS A 701 19.68 55.37 11.80
N ARG A 702 18.72 56.30 11.74
CA ARG A 702 17.49 56.28 12.56
C ARG A 702 16.50 55.20 12.12
N LEU A 703 16.51 54.88 10.83
CA LEU A 703 15.65 53.87 10.21
C LEU A 703 16.33 52.51 10.06
N GLU A 704 17.59 52.39 10.49
CA GLU A 704 18.42 51.20 10.30
C GLU A 704 18.51 50.75 8.81
N LEU A 705 18.58 51.74 7.90
CA LEU A 705 18.68 51.53 6.45
C LEU A 705 20.08 51.88 5.93
N SER A 706 20.44 51.32 4.77
CA SER A 706 21.69 51.73 4.09
C SER A 706 21.59 53.18 3.57
N PRO A 707 22.67 53.98 3.59
CA PRO A 707 22.66 55.34 3.06
C PRO A 707 22.22 55.43 1.58
N ALA A 708 22.51 54.41 0.77
CA ALA A 708 22.11 54.35 -0.62
C ALA A 708 20.59 54.15 -0.78
N THR A 709 20.01 53.24 0.01
CA THR A 709 18.57 52.99 0.04
C THR A 709 17.81 54.25 0.50
N THR A 710 18.28 54.88 1.59
CA THR A 710 17.69 56.12 2.11
C THR A 710 17.72 57.24 1.09
N LYS A 711 18.85 57.45 0.38
CA LYS A 711 18.93 58.45 -0.70
C LYS A 711 17.95 58.17 -1.84
N ARG A 712 17.76 56.90 -2.22
CA ARG A 712 16.83 56.51 -3.28
C ARG A 712 15.37 56.79 -2.89
N ILE A 713 15.00 56.51 -1.63
CA ILE A 713 13.67 56.82 -1.10
C ILE A 713 13.43 58.33 -1.04
N LEU A 714 14.40 59.08 -0.50
CA LEU A 714 14.31 60.55 -0.40
C LEU A 714 14.20 61.22 -1.76
N LYS A 715 14.95 60.75 -2.78
CA LYS A 715 14.81 61.26 -4.16
C LYS A 715 13.38 61.08 -4.69
N LYS A 716 12.75 59.94 -4.39
CA LYS A 716 11.38 59.63 -4.81
C LYS A 716 10.35 60.52 -4.09
N LEU A 717 10.53 60.73 -2.79
CA LEU A 717 9.66 61.61 -1.98
C LEU A 717 9.79 63.09 -2.39
N VAL A 718 11.00 63.55 -2.74
CA VAL A 718 11.22 64.90 -3.29
C VAL A 718 10.51 65.05 -4.64
N SER A 719 10.63 64.06 -5.54
CA SER A 719 9.91 64.11 -6.83
C SER A 719 8.38 64.08 -6.68
N ALA A 720 7.88 63.49 -5.59
CA ALA A 720 6.45 63.43 -5.27
C ALA A 720 5.96 64.67 -4.49
N HIS A 721 6.83 65.66 -4.24
CA HIS A 721 6.53 66.88 -3.48
C HIS A 721 6.11 66.64 -2.01
N SER A 722 6.31 65.43 -1.47
CA SER A 722 5.99 65.11 -0.08
C SER A 722 7.01 65.67 0.92
N ILE A 723 8.24 65.92 0.47
CA ILE A 723 9.33 66.49 1.27
C ILE A 723 10.15 67.48 0.42
N ALA A 724 10.79 68.46 1.05
CA ALA A 724 11.68 69.42 0.41
C ALA A 724 13.15 69.19 0.81
N ALA A 725 14.06 69.30 -0.16
CA ALA A 725 15.50 69.24 0.10
C ALA A 725 16.06 70.66 0.32
N ILE A 726 16.69 70.91 1.47
CA ILE A 726 17.35 72.16 1.83
C ILE A 726 18.86 71.94 1.82
N LYS A 727 19.58 72.79 1.08
CA LYS A 727 21.04 72.77 1.06
C LYS A 727 21.59 73.71 2.14
N HIS A 728 22.41 73.18 3.05
CA HIS A 728 23.12 73.97 4.05
C HIS A 728 24.62 73.66 3.96
N GLY A 729 25.37 74.58 3.33
CA GLY A 729 26.78 74.36 2.99
C GLY A 729 26.97 73.19 2.01
N ARG A 730 27.79 72.20 2.41
CA ARG A 730 28.05 70.96 1.63
C ARG A 730 27.03 69.84 1.90
N SER A 731 26.17 70.01 2.90
CA SER A 731 25.21 68.99 3.33
C SER A 731 23.81 69.27 2.77
N VAL A 732 23.07 68.20 2.47
CA VAL A 732 21.66 68.27 2.06
C VAL A 732 20.81 67.68 3.17
N TYR A 733 19.88 68.49 3.67
CA TYR A 733 18.88 68.12 4.66
C TYR A 733 17.52 68.01 3.96
N TYR A 734 16.64 67.19 4.52
CA TYR A 734 15.28 67.00 4.03
C TYR A 734 14.32 67.46 5.12
N LYS A 735 13.19 68.07 4.75
CA LYS A 735 12.09 68.42 5.67
C LYS A 735 10.75 68.05 5.01
N SER A 736 9.70 67.84 5.79
CA SER A 736 8.36 67.68 5.21
C SER A 736 7.90 68.96 4.50
N SER A 737 7.06 68.80 3.48
CA SER A 737 6.49 69.94 2.76
C SER A 737 5.22 70.44 3.49
N PRO A 738 5.09 71.75 3.81
CA PRO A 738 3.97 72.27 4.61
C PRO A 738 2.59 72.22 3.92
N ASP A 739 2.51 71.91 2.63
CA ASP A 739 1.27 72.05 1.84
C ASP A 739 0.31 70.84 1.86
N HIS A 740 0.55 69.81 2.67
CA HIS A 740 -0.35 68.65 2.73
C HIS A 740 -1.58 68.81 3.66
N GLY A 741 -1.79 69.99 4.25
CA GLY A 741 -2.90 70.27 5.17
C GLY A 741 -4.20 70.82 4.57
N SER A 742 -4.25 71.14 3.27
CA SER A 742 -5.47 71.73 2.67
C SER A 742 -5.63 71.41 1.18
N MET A 743 -6.14 70.22 0.87
CA MET A 743 -6.98 70.04 -0.32
C MET A 743 -8.40 69.68 0.14
N PRO A 744 -9.46 70.30 -0.41
CA PRO A 744 -10.84 69.96 -0.07
C PRO A 744 -11.22 68.58 -0.65
N PRO A 745 -12.31 67.95 -0.13
CA PRO A 745 -12.70 66.57 -0.45
C PRO A 745 -13.01 66.32 -1.93
#